data_AF-A0A8K0TB38-F1
#
_entry.id   AF-A0A8K0TB38-F1
#
_cell.length_a   1.000
_cell.length_b   1.000
_cell.length_c   1.000
_cell.angle_alpha   90.00
_cell.angle_beta   90.00
_cell.angle_gamma   90.00
#
_symmetry.space_group_name_H-M   'P 1'
#
loop_
_entity.id
_entity.type
_entity.pdbx_description
1 polymer ?
#
loop_
_entity_poly.entity_id
_entity_poly.type
_entity_poly.pdbx_seq_one_letter_code
_entity_poly.pdbx_strand_id
1 'polypeptide(L)'
;MSRPFAASDFSASALGGPISFKNGSFVDSLGRTLSLRGLNISGASKLPTKPNGLSHLTDGFFEHRTVTFVGRPFPLDEAPLHFRRLQAWGLPVVRLLVTWESIGHAGPDPSQHLDLEYISYLRALIELMSDYGIVCFICAHQDVWSRYSGGSGAPGWTFEVAGLDVEAFTDTGAAYIHGQDEKRRETTQVNEKEPRGPFVWPSGYQKLAASTMATLFWAGEALAPKLMCARPWNAGPDTATEHEVSIQAFLQDAFIEAFGRLADEVAGLDACLGFEPLNEPHRGLVNLHGFHGWNYDTDLHIGHYPTLLQSLALASGYSQDVDYYVKSWPFPTRVSHRSRVDPKGRSAWLSADHDANHGMGKCVWRAHGVWDWDEATKAPQVLRDDYFETDHRPGRAGVKLEWYRDCYAPFLKRFSDRVSRNSSSTWCFVEPIPNEFMPRWPEAGDVLPASKTRHQQIAIATQRPRNFIFAPHFYDLNVLFAKYHSWMSVNVQGLSRGMFVLKALYFGAQGLRENYRLQISNILRHGRESLGLNVPALIGEVGIPFDLNDKSAFATGDYHKQRELMHALIGAMEDNFVGFTLWNYNPHNRMEYGDGWNMEDFSIINGDERSPESQLLPDHHNSDHEDDELYRGGRVLDVVIRPYAVKTAGQPTRSAWDPRTLRFDFEWSSPDSGPENGLLTRTTEIFLPQYHYAKQDLQIQLSDGDWSLDLDRHTLRVQHDARVTHHRLVVQLARVEDHLATRQQQGRDITPSFPFNLMPSKLAAFHLEGTQLILVAFVPVLAALAVMAGLS
;
A
#
# COMPACT_ATOMS: atom_id res chain seq x y z
N MET A 1 35.99 -1.71 20.73
CA MET A 1 35.70 -3.09 20.29
C MET A 1 34.63 -2.99 19.20
N SER A 2 34.93 -3.44 17.98
CA SER A 2 33.97 -3.37 16.86
C SER A 2 32.78 -4.28 17.15
N ARG A 3 31.55 -3.77 17.09
CA ARG A 3 30.36 -4.63 17.13
C ARG A 3 30.30 -5.42 15.82
N PRO A 4 29.99 -6.72 15.86
CA PRO A 4 29.97 -7.59 14.67
C PRO A 4 28.68 -7.46 13.86
N PHE A 5 27.93 -6.36 13.98
CA PHE A 5 26.61 -6.18 13.36
C PHE A 5 26.64 -5.01 12.38
N ALA A 6 25.90 -5.14 11.27
CA ALA A 6 25.70 -4.05 10.33
C ALA A 6 24.79 -2.95 10.94
N ALA A 7 24.87 -1.73 10.41
CA ALA A 7 24.01 -0.63 10.80
C ALA A 7 22.54 -0.97 10.61
N SER A 8 22.20 -1.62 9.49
CA SER A 8 20.85 -2.07 9.13
C SER A 8 20.39 -3.36 9.83
N ASP A 9 21.19 -3.94 10.71
CA ASP A 9 20.79 -5.14 11.45
C ASP A 9 19.83 -4.78 12.59
N PHE A 10 18.58 -5.25 12.46
CA PHE A 10 17.51 -5.09 13.45
C PHE A 10 17.24 -6.33 14.31
N SER A 11 18.12 -7.33 14.29
CA SER A 11 18.04 -8.45 15.24
C SER A 11 18.11 -7.95 16.69
N ALA A 12 17.46 -8.65 17.61
CA ALA A 12 17.51 -8.33 19.03
C ALA A 12 18.96 -8.26 19.55
N SER A 13 19.86 -9.11 19.03
CA SER A 13 21.30 -9.09 19.33
C SER A 13 21.99 -7.79 18.92
N ALA A 14 21.68 -7.27 17.73
CA ALA A 14 22.21 -5.99 17.25
C ALA A 14 21.63 -4.79 18.01
N LEU A 15 20.40 -4.89 18.51
CA LEU A 15 19.69 -3.82 19.21
C LEU A 15 19.83 -3.86 20.74
N GLY A 16 20.37 -4.95 21.30
CA GLY A 16 20.46 -5.18 22.74
C GLY A 16 19.14 -5.63 23.38
N GLY A 17 18.15 -6.01 22.57
CA GLY A 17 16.79 -6.39 22.96
C GLY A 17 15.77 -6.04 21.88
N PRO A 18 14.46 -6.25 22.13
CA PRO A 18 13.42 -5.95 21.16
C PRO A 18 13.31 -4.45 20.86
N ILE A 19 12.77 -4.12 19.69
CA ILE A 19 12.39 -2.75 19.38
C ILE A 19 11.23 -2.35 20.30
N SER A 20 11.25 -1.13 20.80
CA SER A 20 10.13 -0.51 21.52
C SER A 20 9.84 0.87 20.94
N PHE A 21 8.92 1.62 21.52
CA PHE A 21 8.65 2.99 21.11
C PHE A 21 8.48 3.89 22.33
N LYS A 22 8.94 5.14 22.19
CA LYS A 22 8.91 6.17 23.23
C LYS A 22 8.67 7.53 22.59
N ASN A 23 7.72 8.30 23.13
CA ASN A 23 7.39 9.65 22.65
C ASN A 23 7.13 9.73 21.14
N GLY A 24 6.47 8.71 20.57
CA GLY A 24 6.15 8.66 19.14
C GLY A 24 7.30 8.26 18.21
N SER A 25 8.43 7.80 18.76
CA SER A 25 9.58 7.30 17.99
C SER A 25 9.86 5.83 18.30
N PHE A 26 10.28 5.06 17.30
CA PHE A 26 10.83 3.72 17.50
C PHE A 26 12.22 3.81 18.15
N VAL A 27 12.51 2.97 19.13
CA VAL A 27 13.77 2.97 19.87
C VAL A 27 14.29 1.57 20.14
N ASP A 28 15.62 1.42 20.14
CA ASP A 28 16.27 0.19 20.61
C ASP A 28 16.45 0.16 22.13
N SER A 29 17.00 -0.95 22.64
CA SER A 29 17.24 -1.13 24.09
C SER A 29 18.38 -0.23 24.63
N LEU A 30 19.09 0.47 23.76
CA LEU A 30 20.09 1.48 24.11
C LEU A 30 19.50 2.90 24.12
N GLY A 31 18.21 3.05 23.80
CA GLY A 31 17.51 4.34 23.74
C GLY A 31 17.78 5.14 22.46
N ARG A 32 18.36 4.52 21.43
CA ARG A 32 18.63 5.16 20.14
C ARG A 32 17.37 5.16 19.28
N THR A 33 17.12 6.26 18.59
CA THR A 33 15.99 6.39 17.66
C THR A 33 16.25 5.56 16.40
N LEU A 34 15.28 4.74 16.00
CA LEU A 34 15.39 3.87 14.83
C LEU A 34 14.67 4.45 13.62
N SER A 35 15.33 4.41 12.45
CA SER A 35 14.70 4.71 11.16
C SER A 35 14.35 3.41 10.45
N LEU A 36 13.08 3.04 10.48
CA LEU A 36 12.57 1.81 9.88
C LEU A 36 12.32 2.02 8.38
N ARG A 37 13.13 1.39 7.52
CA ARG A 37 12.99 1.45 6.07
C ARG A 37 12.90 0.04 5.49
N GLY A 38 12.00 -0.16 4.55
CA GLY A 38 11.63 -1.50 4.14
C GLY A 38 10.91 -1.60 2.81
N LEU A 39 10.39 -2.80 2.54
CA LEU A 39 9.64 -3.15 1.34
C LEU A 39 8.40 -3.98 1.68
N ASN A 40 7.37 -3.85 0.85
CA ASN A 40 6.27 -4.79 0.78
C ASN A 40 6.70 -6.05 0.03
N ILE A 41 6.45 -7.22 0.62
CA ILE A 41 6.85 -8.52 0.07
C ILE A 41 5.66 -9.49 0.15
N SER A 42 5.01 -9.84 -0.95
CA SER A 42 5.12 -9.22 -2.27
C SER A 42 3.76 -9.16 -2.95
N GLY A 43 3.62 -8.39 -4.02
CA GLY A 43 2.42 -8.43 -4.87
C GLY A 43 2.09 -9.84 -5.39
N ALA A 44 3.08 -10.74 -5.53
CA ALA A 44 2.83 -12.12 -5.91
C ALA A 44 2.03 -12.91 -4.86
N SER A 45 2.03 -12.50 -3.59
CA SER A 45 1.25 -13.13 -2.52
C SER A 45 -0.25 -12.86 -2.63
N LYS A 46 -0.69 -11.98 -3.55
CA LYS A 46 -2.12 -11.74 -3.82
C LYS A 46 -2.82 -12.93 -4.46
N LEU A 47 -2.07 -13.83 -5.09
CA LEU A 47 -2.60 -14.88 -5.98
C LEU A 47 -1.98 -16.25 -5.67
N PRO A 48 -2.73 -17.36 -5.81
CA PRO A 48 -2.23 -18.69 -5.51
C PRO A 48 -1.04 -19.09 -6.40
N THR A 49 -0.22 -20.00 -5.90
CA THR A 49 0.84 -20.66 -6.65
C THR A 49 0.26 -21.74 -7.56
N LYS A 50 -0.66 -22.56 -7.03
CA LYS A 50 -1.35 -23.64 -7.77
C LYS A 50 -2.84 -23.65 -7.47
N PRO A 51 -3.72 -23.72 -8.50
CA PRO A 51 -3.40 -23.44 -9.90
C PRO A 51 -2.79 -22.04 -10.04
N ASN A 52 -2.12 -21.78 -11.17
CA ASN A 52 -1.44 -20.50 -11.36
C ASN A 52 -2.44 -19.35 -11.32
N GLY A 53 -2.37 -18.52 -10.27
CA GLY A 53 -3.39 -17.52 -10.00
C GLY A 53 -3.32 -16.23 -10.81
N LEU A 54 -2.41 -16.10 -11.78
CA LEU A 54 -2.23 -14.87 -12.58
C LEU A 54 -3.58 -14.35 -13.10
N SER A 55 -3.82 -13.05 -12.93
CA SER A 55 -5.15 -12.45 -13.11
C SER A 55 -5.68 -12.49 -14.55
N HIS A 56 -4.81 -12.66 -15.55
CA HIS A 56 -5.19 -12.83 -16.97
C HIS A 56 -5.55 -14.29 -17.32
N LEU A 57 -5.24 -15.26 -16.45
CA LEU A 57 -5.58 -16.66 -16.68
C LEU A 57 -7.01 -16.95 -16.20
N THR A 58 -7.71 -17.86 -16.91
CA THR A 58 -9.09 -18.27 -16.55
C THR A 58 -9.24 -19.75 -16.25
N ASP A 59 -8.23 -20.57 -16.54
CA ASP A 59 -8.26 -22.01 -16.33
C ASP A 59 -8.27 -22.35 -14.84
N GLY A 60 -9.28 -23.10 -14.40
CA GLY A 60 -9.46 -23.47 -12.99
C GLY A 60 -9.72 -22.29 -12.06
N PHE A 61 -10.07 -21.10 -12.59
CA PHE A 61 -10.23 -19.89 -11.78
C PHE A 61 -11.26 -20.04 -10.66
N PHE A 62 -12.38 -20.74 -10.91
CA PHE A 62 -13.46 -20.93 -9.92
C PHE A 62 -13.18 -22.03 -8.88
N GLU A 63 -12.10 -22.81 -9.05
CA GLU A 63 -11.65 -23.76 -8.04
C GLU A 63 -10.96 -22.99 -6.88
N HIS A 64 -11.72 -22.66 -5.83
CA HIS A 64 -11.19 -21.93 -4.67
C HIS A 64 -10.77 -22.81 -3.50
N ARG A 65 -11.38 -23.99 -3.32
CA ARG A 65 -11.25 -24.77 -2.08
C ARG A 65 -10.00 -25.65 -2.00
N THR A 66 -9.20 -25.72 -3.06
CA THR A 66 -8.05 -26.62 -3.19
C THR A 66 -6.78 -25.91 -3.69
N VAL A 67 -6.73 -24.58 -3.54
CA VAL A 67 -5.58 -23.76 -3.94
C VAL A 67 -4.45 -23.86 -2.93
N THR A 68 -3.23 -23.54 -3.34
CA THR A 68 -2.10 -23.37 -2.41
C THR A 68 -1.32 -22.10 -2.69
N PHE A 69 -0.85 -21.48 -1.61
CA PHE A 69 0.01 -20.30 -1.64
C PHE A 69 1.44 -20.62 -1.19
N VAL A 70 1.76 -21.89 -0.91
CA VAL A 70 3.12 -22.32 -0.59
C VAL A 70 4.08 -21.86 -1.69
N GLY A 71 5.20 -21.27 -1.29
CA GLY A 71 6.17 -20.64 -2.20
C GLY A 71 5.83 -19.20 -2.60
N ARG A 72 4.80 -18.56 -2.03
CA ARG A 72 4.62 -17.09 -2.06
C ARG A 72 5.16 -16.47 -0.77
N PRO A 73 5.93 -15.37 -0.80
CA PRO A 73 6.27 -14.54 -1.96
C PRO A 73 7.29 -15.19 -2.92
N PHE A 74 8.08 -16.14 -2.45
CA PHE A 74 9.06 -16.92 -3.22
C PHE A 74 9.42 -18.22 -2.48
N PRO A 75 9.90 -19.28 -3.18
CA PRO A 75 10.34 -20.52 -2.54
C PRO A 75 11.39 -20.33 -1.42
N LEU A 76 11.40 -21.23 -0.41
CA LEU A 76 12.31 -21.13 0.74
C LEU A 76 13.79 -21.25 0.35
N ASP A 77 14.12 -21.99 -0.70
CA ASP A 77 15.48 -22.14 -1.23
C ASP A 77 15.97 -20.88 -1.96
N GLU A 78 15.06 -20.03 -2.45
CA GLU A 78 15.38 -18.72 -3.02
C GLU A 78 15.47 -17.60 -1.97
N ALA A 79 14.85 -17.79 -0.80
CA ALA A 79 14.77 -16.78 0.26
C ALA A 79 16.14 -16.20 0.70
N PRO A 80 17.22 -16.99 0.86
CA PRO A 80 18.55 -16.46 1.16
C PRO A 80 19.07 -15.39 0.19
N LEU A 81 18.79 -15.52 -1.12
CA LEU A 81 19.19 -14.51 -2.10
C LEU A 81 18.39 -13.22 -1.89
N HIS A 82 17.07 -13.34 -1.73
CA HIS A 82 16.20 -12.17 -1.54
C HIS A 82 16.52 -11.43 -0.26
N PHE A 83 16.79 -12.12 0.85
CA PHE A 83 17.19 -11.48 2.10
C PHE A 83 18.57 -10.83 2.01
N ARG A 84 19.55 -11.43 1.32
CA ARG A 84 20.84 -10.75 1.03
C ARG A 84 20.67 -9.48 0.20
N ARG A 85 19.72 -9.45 -0.76
CA ARG A 85 19.39 -8.23 -1.50
C ARG A 85 18.90 -7.13 -0.56
N LEU A 86 17.92 -7.42 0.29
CA LEU A 86 17.39 -6.43 1.25
C LEU A 86 18.48 -5.91 2.20
N GLN A 87 19.36 -6.79 2.66
CA GLN A 87 20.51 -6.43 3.50
C GLN A 87 21.47 -5.50 2.76
N ALA A 88 21.85 -5.84 1.52
CA ALA A 88 22.74 -5.03 0.68
C ALA A 88 22.11 -3.67 0.32
N TRP A 89 20.79 -3.60 0.21
CA TRP A 89 20.04 -2.40 -0.13
C TRP A 89 19.73 -1.51 1.08
N GLY A 90 19.97 -2.01 2.30
CA GLY A 90 19.70 -1.27 3.53
C GLY A 90 18.21 -1.13 3.84
N LEU A 91 17.41 -2.15 3.50
CA LEU A 91 15.95 -2.17 3.68
C LEU A 91 15.52 -3.35 4.55
N PRO A 92 15.87 -3.36 5.85
CA PRO A 92 15.68 -4.52 6.74
C PRO A 92 14.25 -4.71 7.25
N VAL A 93 13.29 -3.84 6.89
CA VAL A 93 11.89 -3.97 7.32
C VAL A 93 11.05 -4.58 6.22
N VAL A 94 10.24 -5.58 6.54
CA VAL A 94 9.35 -6.25 5.59
C VAL A 94 7.90 -6.10 6.02
N ARG A 95 7.06 -5.56 5.14
CA ARG A 95 5.60 -5.72 5.23
C ARG A 95 5.24 -6.99 4.46
N LEU A 96 5.01 -8.08 5.17
CA LEU A 96 4.79 -9.42 4.59
C LEU A 96 3.31 -9.61 4.28
N LEU A 97 2.97 -9.80 3.01
CA LEU A 97 1.58 -9.91 2.56
C LEU A 97 1.04 -11.33 2.73
N VAL A 98 -0.09 -11.44 3.42
CA VAL A 98 -0.81 -12.69 3.64
C VAL A 98 -2.29 -12.46 3.43
N THR A 99 -2.90 -13.11 2.43
CA THR A 99 -4.33 -13.00 2.16
C THR A 99 -5.12 -13.97 3.05
N TRP A 100 -6.38 -13.66 3.36
CA TRP A 100 -7.23 -14.61 4.10
C TRP A 100 -7.43 -15.93 3.33
N GLU A 101 -7.56 -15.86 2.00
CA GLU A 101 -7.60 -17.02 1.11
C GLU A 101 -6.37 -17.91 1.31
N SER A 102 -5.17 -17.34 1.41
CA SER A 102 -3.95 -18.14 1.58
C SER A 102 -3.93 -19.01 2.84
N ILE A 103 -4.69 -18.64 3.87
CA ILE A 103 -4.78 -19.40 5.12
C ILE A 103 -6.06 -20.26 5.17
N GLY A 104 -7.20 -19.73 4.72
CA GLY A 104 -8.52 -20.31 4.97
C GLY A 104 -9.33 -20.62 3.71
N HIS A 105 -8.68 -20.95 2.59
CA HIS A 105 -9.35 -21.20 1.31
C HIS A 105 -10.35 -22.36 1.34
N ALA A 106 -10.09 -23.42 2.12
CA ALA A 106 -10.88 -24.64 2.09
C ALA A 106 -12.27 -24.49 2.69
N GLY A 107 -12.47 -23.54 3.62
CA GLY A 107 -13.74 -23.34 4.31
C GLY A 107 -13.64 -22.52 5.59
N PRO A 108 -14.77 -22.32 6.30
CA PRO A 108 -14.86 -21.37 7.39
C PRO A 108 -14.48 -21.95 8.77
N ASP A 109 -14.50 -23.28 8.94
CA ASP A 109 -14.08 -23.95 10.18
C ASP A 109 -12.54 -23.89 10.36
N PRO A 110 -12.02 -23.08 11.29
CA PRO A 110 -10.58 -22.93 11.49
C PRO A 110 -9.92 -24.15 12.14
N SER A 111 -10.70 -25.12 12.66
CA SER A 111 -10.14 -26.37 13.19
C SER A 111 -9.84 -27.40 12.09
N GLN A 112 -10.46 -27.26 10.91
CA GLN A 112 -10.37 -28.24 9.82
C GLN A 112 -9.86 -27.65 8.51
N HIS A 113 -10.10 -26.36 8.25
CA HIS A 113 -9.93 -25.75 6.93
C HIS A 113 -8.78 -24.76 6.82
N LEU A 114 -7.93 -24.64 7.85
CA LEU A 114 -6.72 -23.84 7.74
C LEU A 114 -5.63 -24.61 6.99
N ASP A 115 -4.95 -23.93 6.08
CA ASP A 115 -3.77 -24.42 5.38
C ASP A 115 -2.55 -24.41 6.31
N LEU A 116 -2.40 -25.47 7.10
CA LEU A 116 -1.28 -25.63 8.02
C LEU A 116 0.07 -25.76 7.30
N GLU A 117 0.08 -26.19 6.03
CA GLU A 117 1.30 -26.27 5.22
C GLU A 117 1.81 -24.86 4.90
N TYR A 118 0.91 -23.98 4.45
CA TYR A 118 1.25 -22.58 4.19
C TYR A 118 1.64 -21.82 5.46
N ILE A 119 0.94 -22.05 6.59
CA ILE A 119 1.33 -21.46 7.88
C ILE A 119 2.74 -21.92 8.30
N SER A 120 3.05 -23.22 8.15
CA SER A 120 4.38 -23.75 8.44
C SER A 120 5.45 -23.15 7.53
N TYR A 121 5.13 -22.95 6.25
CA TYR A 121 6.02 -22.30 5.29
C TYR A 121 6.29 -20.83 5.68
N LEU A 122 5.26 -20.06 6.10
CA LEU A 122 5.43 -18.68 6.56
C LEU A 122 6.30 -18.59 7.81
N ARG A 123 6.10 -19.51 8.77
CA ARG A 123 6.94 -19.61 9.97
C ARG A 123 8.42 -19.81 9.59
N ALA A 124 8.72 -20.76 8.71
CA ALA A 124 10.09 -21.02 8.26
C ALA A 124 10.70 -19.80 7.55
N LEU A 125 9.93 -19.13 6.68
CA LEU A 125 10.35 -17.92 6.00
C LEU A 125 10.70 -16.78 6.97
N ILE A 126 9.87 -16.56 7.99
CA ILE A 126 10.07 -15.51 9.01
C ILE A 126 11.26 -15.84 9.92
N GLU A 127 11.44 -17.11 10.29
CA GLU A 127 12.59 -17.55 11.09
C GLU A 127 13.92 -17.23 10.40
N LEU A 128 14.01 -17.47 9.08
CA LEU A 128 15.18 -17.13 8.26
C LEU A 128 15.51 -15.63 8.24
N MET A 129 14.54 -14.72 8.41
CA MET A 129 14.77 -13.27 8.32
C MET A 129 15.77 -12.77 9.37
N SER A 130 15.78 -13.36 10.56
CA SER A 130 16.65 -12.95 11.66
C SER A 130 18.14 -13.13 11.34
N ASP A 131 18.50 -14.15 10.56
CA ASP A 131 19.88 -14.40 10.13
C ASP A 131 20.46 -13.27 9.24
N TYR A 132 19.57 -12.47 8.65
CA TYR A 132 19.92 -11.34 7.78
C TYR A 132 19.69 -9.98 8.46
N GLY A 133 19.33 -9.96 9.74
CA GLY A 133 18.99 -8.74 10.48
C GLY A 133 17.68 -8.10 10.04
N ILE A 134 16.79 -8.87 9.41
CA ILE A 134 15.51 -8.43 8.89
C ILE A 134 14.41 -8.66 9.93
N VAL A 135 13.48 -7.71 10.01
CA VAL A 135 12.26 -7.80 10.80
C VAL A 135 11.05 -7.58 9.91
N CYS A 136 9.91 -8.18 10.25
CA CYS A 136 8.68 -8.07 9.49
C CYS A 136 7.45 -7.80 10.36
N PHE A 137 6.42 -7.27 9.74
CA PHE A 137 5.04 -7.36 10.24
C PHE A 137 4.15 -7.97 9.17
N ILE A 138 3.16 -8.75 9.60
CA ILE A 138 2.27 -9.48 8.71
C ILE A 138 1.07 -8.61 8.39
N CYS A 139 0.85 -8.35 7.10
CA CYS A 139 -0.31 -7.65 6.59
C CYS A 139 -1.39 -8.64 6.20
N ALA A 140 -2.57 -8.54 6.84
CA ALA A 140 -3.76 -9.22 6.39
C ALA A 140 -4.30 -8.54 5.11
N HIS A 141 -3.71 -8.94 3.99
CA HIS A 141 -3.79 -8.20 2.74
C HIS A 141 -5.07 -8.51 1.96
N GLN A 142 -5.68 -7.46 1.40
CA GLN A 142 -6.82 -7.55 0.50
C GLN A 142 -6.85 -6.35 -0.43
N ASP A 143 -7.43 -6.55 -1.61
CA ASP A 143 -7.87 -5.50 -2.52
C ASP A 143 -9.25 -5.89 -3.02
N VAL A 144 -10.23 -5.00 -2.98
CA VAL A 144 -11.57 -5.27 -3.54
C VAL A 144 -12.14 -6.60 -3.03
N TRP A 145 -11.96 -6.89 -1.74
CA TRP A 145 -12.42 -8.10 -1.05
C TRP A 145 -11.74 -9.41 -1.45
N SER A 146 -11.75 -9.82 -2.73
CA SER A 146 -11.34 -11.15 -3.19
C SER A 146 -10.97 -11.15 -4.67
N ARG A 147 -10.19 -12.15 -5.12
CA ARG A 147 -9.94 -12.35 -6.56
C ARG A 147 -11.19 -12.58 -7.38
N TYR A 148 -12.22 -13.14 -6.76
CA TYR A 148 -13.54 -13.34 -7.37
C TYR A 148 -14.32 -12.04 -7.58
N SER A 149 -14.02 -10.99 -6.82
CA SER A 149 -14.60 -9.65 -7.01
C SER A 149 -13.69 -8.70 -7.80
N GLY A 150 -12.61 -9.22 -8.38
CA GLY A 150 -11.67 -8.43 -9.20
C GLY A 150 -10.39 -8.00 -8.49
N GLY A 151 -10.16 -8.42 -7.25
CA GLY A 151 -8.98 -8.05 -6.48
C GLY A 151 -8.25 -9.23 -5.85
N SER A 152 -8.08 -9.24 -4.52
CA SER A 152 -7.41 -10.28 -3.74
C SER A 152 -7.85 -10.22 -2.27
N GLY A 153 -7.61 -11.28 -1.47
CA GLY A 153 -7.88 -11.24 -0.03
C GLY A 153 -8.71 -12.42 0.46
N ALA A 154 -10.03 -12.27 0.51
CA ALA A 154 -10.97 -13.21 1.08
C ALA A 154 -11.19 -14.48 0.22
N PRO A 155 -11.39 -15.65 0.85
CA PRO A 155 -11.74 -16.90 0.17
C PRO A 155 -13.05 -16.84 -0.62
N GLY A 156 -13.18 -17.70 -1.64
CA GLY A 156 -14.40 -17.82 -2.46
C GLY A 156 -15.65 -18.20 -1.66
N TRP A 157 -15.52 -19.07 -0.65
CA TRP A 157 -16.65 -19.51 0.18
C TRP A 157 -17.35 -18.36 0.92
N THR A 158 -16.69 -17.21 1.09
CA THR A 158 -17.29 -16.03 1.73
C THR A 158 -18.48 -15.50 0.92
N PHE A 159 -18.47 -15.65 -0.40
CA PHE A 159 -19.60 -15.29 -1.26
C PHE A 159 -20.75 -16.30 -1.13
N GLU A 160 -20.44 -17.60 -1.11
CA GLU A 160 -21.43 -18.67 -0.97
C GLU A 160 -22.25 -18.52 0.31
N VAL A 161 -21.59 -18.16 1.43
CA VAL A 161 -22.29 -17.92 2.71
C VAL A 161 -23.18 -16.67 2.69
N ALA A 162 -22.84 -15.67 1.88
CA ALA A 162 -23.71 -14.52 1.63
C ALA A 162 -24.84 -14.83 0.64
N GLY A 163 -24.84 -16.02 0.03
CA GLY A 163 -25.77 -16.43 -1.03
C GLY A 163 -25.42 -15.86 -2.40
N LEU A 164 -24.16 -15.52 -2.65
CA LEU A 164 -23.66 -15.00 -3.93
C LEU A 164 -23.01 -16.12 -4.75
N ASP A 165 -23.24 -16.06 -6.07
CA ASP A 165 -22.71 -16.98 -7.07
C ASP A 165 -21.55 -16.31 -7.82
N VAL A 166 -20.31 -16.72 -7.53
CA VAL A 166 -19.11 -16.11 -8.11
C VAL A 166 -19.02 -16.28 -9.62
N GLU A 167 -19.63 -17.32 -10.20
CA GLU A 167 -19.62 -17.57 -11.65
C GLU A 167 -20.53 -16.61 -12.41
N ALA A 168 -21.53 -16.05 -11.74
CA ALA A 168 -22.48 -15.11 -12.34
C ALA A 168 -21.98 -13.66 -12.38
N PHE A 169 -20.88 -13.33 -11.68
CA PHE A 169 -20.50 -11.93 -11.46
C PHE A 169 -20.16 -11.16 -12.73
N THR A 170 -19.55 -11.81 -13.72
CA THR A 170 -19.22 -11.16 -15.00
C THR A 170 -20.48 -10.85 -15.80
N ASP A 171 -21.42 -11.78 -15.88
CA ASP A 171 -22.69 -11.61 -16.62
C ASP A 171 -23.58 -10.53 -15.99
N THR A 172 -23.62 -10.48 -14.66
CA THR A 172 -24.42 -9.49 -13.93
C THR A 172 -23.69 -8.16 -13.71
N GLY A 173 -22.42 -8.05 -14.08
CA GLY A 173 -21.58 -6.89 -13.77
C GLY A 173 -21.37 -6.66 -12.25
N ALA A 174 -21.57 -7.68 -11.42
CA ALA A 174 -21.41 -7.61 -9.96
C ALA A 174 -19.94 -7.49 -9.54
N ALA A 175 -19.00 -7.83 -10.44
CA ALA A 175 -17.57 -7.61 -10.30
C ALA A 175 -16.93 -7.32 -11.67
N TYR A 176 -15.74 -6.71 -11.64
CA TYR A 176 -14.85 -6.65 -12.81
C TYR A 176 -13.73 -7.65 -12.58
N ILE A 177 -13.63 -8.70 -13.39
CA ILE A 177 -12.61 -9.74 -13.24
C ILE A 177 -11.74 -9.70 -14.50
N HIS A 178 -10.44 -9.42 -14.35
CA HIS A 178 -9.51 -9.16 -15.45
C HIS A 178 -9.55 -10.23 -16.55
N GLY A 179 -9.18 -11.48 -16.25
CA GLY A 179 -9.17 -12.55 -17.27
C GLY A 179 -10.54 -12.87 -17.86
N GLN A 180 -11.64 -12.72 -17.11
CA GLN A 180 -12.99 -12.91 -17.64
C GLN A 180 -13.40 -11.78 -18.58
N ASP A 181 -13.01 -10.53 -18.28
CA ASP A 181 -13.21 -9.38 -19.16
C ASP A 181 -12.41 -9.53 -20.45
N GLU A 182 -11.15 -9.98 -20.37
CA GLU A 182 -10.31 -10.27 -21.54
C GLU A 182 -10.96 -11.35 -22.43
N LYS A 183 -11.33 -12.49 -21.85
CA LYS A 183 -12.04 -13.59 -22.57
C LYS A 183 -13.34 -13.13 -23.20
N ARG A 184 -14.14 -12.33 -22.50
CA ARG A 184 -15.36 -11.73 -23.05
C ARG A 184 -15.00 -10.87 -24.27
N ARG A 185 -14.00 -9.98 -24.14
CA ARG A 185 -13.58 -9.06 -25.19
C ARG A 185 -13.05 -9.74 -26.44
N GLU A 186 -12.42 -10.92 -26.33
CA GLU A 186 -11.96 -11.73 -27.46
C GLU A 186 -13.09 -12.15 -28.39
N THR A 187 -14.30 -12.32 -27.85
CA THR A 187 -15.48 -12.81 -28.60
C THR A 187 -16.45 -11.71 -29.00
N THR A 188 -16.23 -10.47 -28.55
CA THR A 188 -17.09 -9.30 -28.84
C THR A 188 -16.45 -8.34 -29.82
N GLN A 189 -17.27 -7.58 -30.55
CA GLN A 189 -16.76 -6.52 -31.43
C GLN A 189 -16.03 -5.45 -30.61
N VAL A 190 -14.84 -5.05 -31.07
CA VAL A 190 -14.04 -4.00 -30.42
C VAL A 190 -14.82 -2.69 -30.38
N ASN A 191 -14.97 -2.12 -29.18
CA ASN A 191 -15.53 -0.79 -28.98
C ASN A 191 -14.40 0.17 -28.57
N GLU A 192 -14.00 1.06 -29.48
CA GLU A 192 -12.94 2.05 -29.24
C GLU A 192 -13.27 3.04 -28.09
N LYS A 193 -14.55 3.17 -27.73
CA LYS A 193 -14.99 3.99 -26.58
C LYS A 193 -14.80 3.31 -25.22
N GLU A 194 -14.44 2.03 -25.22
CA GLU A 194 -14.22 1.20 -24.03
C GLU A 194 -12.75 0.77 -23.95
N PRO A 195 -11.82 1.71 -23.64
CA PRO A 195 -10.39 1.44 -23.70
C PRO A 195 -10.00 0.24 -22.82
N ARG A 196 -9.04 -0.54 -23.32
CA ARG A 196 -8.36 -1.60 -22.56
C ARG A 196 -7.34 -0.97 -21.62
N GLY A 197 -6.93 -1.71 -20.61
CA GLY A 197 -5.68 -1.42 -19.91
C GLY A 197 -5.76 -1.50 -18.39
N PRO A 198 -4.59 -1.37 -17.74
CA PRO A 198 -4.46 -1.37 -16.29
C PRO A 198 -5.26 -0.25 -15.63
N PHE A 199 -5.63 -0.47 -14.36
CA PHE A 199 -6.26 0.51 -13.46
C PHE A 199 -7.79 0.68 -13.59
N VAL A 200 -8.54 -0.39 -13.90
CA VAL A 200 -10.01 -0.45 -13.73
C VAL A 200 -10.40 -0.99 -12.35
N TRP A 201 -9.53 -1.82 -11.76
CA TRP A 201 -9.83 -2.59 -10.55
C TRP A 201 -10.24 -1.75 -9.32
N PRO A 202 -9.74 -0.51 -9.06
CA PRO A 202 -10.15 0.22 -7.85
C PRO A 202 -11.64 0.60 -7.86
N SER A 203 -12.24 0.72 -9.04
CA SER A 203 -13.69 0.90 -9.21
C SER A 203 -14.51 -0.33 -8.79
N GLY A 204 -13.85 -1.46 -8.49
CA GLY A 204 -14.48 -2.66 -7.98
C GLY A 204 -15.05 -2.52 -6.57
N TYR A 205 -14.52 -1.61 -5.74
CA TYR A 205 -14.98 -1.43 -4.35
C TYR A 205 -16.48 -1.08 -4.24
N GLN A 206 -17.03 -0.40 -5.25
CA GLN A 206 -18.44 -0.01 -5.29
C GLN A 206 -19.32 -0.98 -6.09
N LYS A 207 -18.73 -1.98 -6.77
CA LYS A 207 -19.52 -3.04 -7.40
C LYS A 207 -20.19 -3.90 -6.34
N LEU A 208 -21.30 -4.55 -6.73
CA LEU A 208 -22.17 -5.23 -5.78
C LEU A 208 -21.44 -6.23 -4.89
N ALA A 209 -20.59 -7.08 -5.48
CA ALA A 209 -19.94 -8.18 -4.76
C ALA A 209 -19.07 -7.64 -3.60
N ALA A 210 -18.10 -6.78 -3.90
CA ALA A 210 -17.18 -6.23 -2.90
C ALA A 210 -17.89 -5.32 -1.89
N SER A 211 -18.77 -4.42 -2.36
CA SER A 211 -19.49 -3.48 -1.47
C SER A 211 -20.43 -4.22 -0.52
N THR A 212 -21.14 -5.26 -1.00
CA THR A 212 -22.01 -6.10 -0.16
C THR A 212 -21.16 -6.84 0.88
N MET A 213 -20.10 -7.53 0.47
CA MET A 213 -19.29 -8.32 1.40
C MET A 213 -18.60 -7.47 2.46
N ALA A 214 -18.06 -6.31 2.10
CA ALA A 214 -17.53 -5.35 3.07
C ALA A 214 -18.62 -4.91 4.07
N THR A 215 -19.85 -4.65 3.60
CA THR A 215 -20.97 -4.28 4.49
C THR A 215 -21.35 -5.41 5.45
N LEU A 216 -21.42 -6.65 4.97
CA LEU A 216 -21.73 -7.81 5.79
C LEU A 216 -20.62 -8.09 6.82
N PHE A 217 -19.36 -7.90 6.45
CA PHE A 217 -18.22 -8.06 7.35
C PHE A 217 -18.19 -7.00 8.46
N TRP A 218 -18.45 -5.73 8.13
CA TRP A 218 -18.35 -4.64 9.11
C TRP A 218 -19.61 -4.46 9.96
N ALA A 219 -20.77 -4.58 9.33
CA ALA A 219 -22.05 -4.15 9.89
C ALA A 219 -23.19 -5.13 9.60
N GLY A 220 -22.90 -6.39 9.28
CA GLY A 220 -23.90 -7.42 9.01
C GLY A 220 -24.92 -7.61 10.13
N GLU A 221 -24.54 -7.44 11.40
CA GLU A 221 -25.52 -7.48 12.50
C GLU A 221 -26.51 -6.31 12.46
N ALA A 222 -26.01 -5.12 12.12
CA ALA A 222 -26.79 -3.89 12.10
C ALA A 222 -27.65 -3.77 10.83
N LEU A 223 -27.13 -4.20 9.69
CA LEU A 223 -27.68 -3.96 8.36
C LEU A 223 -28.22 -5.22 7.67
N ALA A 224 -27.89 -6.43 8.15
CA ALA A 224 -28.43 -7.67 7.63
C ALA A 224 -28.90 -8.63 8.75
N PRO A 225 -29.69 -8.17 9.74
CA PRO A 225 -30.03 -8.96 10.94
C PRO A 225 -30.83 -10.24 10.67
N LYS A 226 -31.39 -10.43 9.47
CA LYS A 226 -32.08 -11.67 9.07
C LYS A 226 -31.15 -12.73 8.47
N LEU A 227 -29.90 -12.37 8.14
CA LEU A 227 -28.93 -13.31 7.57
C LEU A 227 -28.11 -13.95 8.69
N MET A 228 -28.57 -15.13 9.08
CA MET A 228 -27.97 -15.97 10.12
C MET A 228 -27.25 -17.16 9.48
N CYS A 229 -26.13 -17.56 10.07
CA CYS A 229 -25.24 -18.60 9.56
C CYS A 229 -25.01 -19.66 10.63
N ALA A 230 -25.18 -20.93 10.27
CA ALA A 230 -24.84 -22.05 11.14
C ALA A 230 -23.32 -22.11 11.38
N ARG A 231 -22.90 -22.11 12.64
CA ARG A 231 -21.49 -22.10 13.08
C ARG A 231 -21.20 -23.28 14.03
N PRO A 232 -20.96 -24.49 13.50
CA PRO A 232 -20.80 -25.69 14.33
C PRO A 232 -19.47 -25.76 15.10
N TRP A 233 -18.42 -25.07 14.67
CA TRP A 233 -17.04 -25.24 15.21
C TRP A 233 -16.71 -24.41 16.46
N ASN A 234 -17.61 -23.56 16.93
CA ASN A 234 -17.35 -22.67 18.08
C ASN A 234 -18.46 -22.79 19.16
N ALA A 235 -18.98 -24.00 19.33
CA ALA A 235 -19.98 -24.31 20.37
C ALA A 235 -19.28 -24.55 21.72
N GLY A 236 -19.52 -23.66 22.69
CA GLY A 236 -19.14 -23.91 24.07
C GLY A 236 -19.98 -25.06 24.68
N PRO A 237 -19.53 -25.66 25.80
CA PRO A 237 -20.20 -26.83 26.40
C PRO A 237 -21.63 -26.58 26.91
N ASP A 238 -22.09 -25.33 27.01
CA ASP A 238 -23.38 -24.94 27.65
C ASP A 238 -24.49 -24.46 26.71
N THR A 239 -24.36 -24.55 25.37
CA THR A 239 -25.40 -24.04 24.45
C THR A 239 -26.10 -25.16 23.69
N ALA A 240 -27.24 -25.62 24.22
CA ALA A 240 -28.10 -26.65 23.65
C ALA A 240 -29.17 -26.12 22.67
N THR A 241 -28.95 -24.96 22.04
CA THR A 241 -29.85 -24.37 21.03
C THR A 241 -29.09 -24.07 19.76
N GLU A 242 -29.71 -24.35 18.61
CA GLU A 242 -29.21 -24.23 17.24
C GLU A 242 -28.14 -23.14 17.04
N HIS A 243 -26.97 -23.54 16.55
CA HIS A 243 -25.72 -22.76 16.49
C HIS A 243 -25.72 -21.70 15.38
N GLU A 244 -26.74 -20.85 15.30
CA GLU A 244 -26.76 -19.75 14.35
C GLU A 244 -26.14 -18.48 14.93
N VAL A 245 -25.32 -17.80 14.13
CA VAL A 245 -24.79 -16.47 14.43
C VAL A 245 -25.01 -15.52 13.26
N SER A 246 -24.87 -14.22 13.49
CA SER A 246 -24.91 -13.25 12.40
C SER A 246 -23.81 -13.53 11.37
N ILE A 247 -24.05 -13.19 10.10
CA ILE A 247 -23.03 -13.25 9.04
C ILE A 247 -21.76 -12.46 9.40
N GLN A 248 -21.90 -11.34 10.10
CA GLN A 248 -20.77 -10.55 10.59
C GLN A 248 -19.93 -11.34 11.59
N ALA A 249 -20.55 -11.95 12.60
CA ALA A 249 -19.84 -12.77 13.57
C ALA A 249 -19.17 -13.97 12.88
N PHE A 250 -19.88 -14.64 11.97
CA PHE A 250 -19.36 -15.76 11.20
C PHE A 250 -18.08 -15.41 10.41
N LEU A 251 -18.14 -14.34 9.60
CA LEU A 251 -17.00 -13.91 8.77
C LEU A 251 -15.85 -13.39 9.62
N GLN A 252 -16.13 -12.55 10.62
CA GLN A 252 -15.08 -12.01 11.49
C GLN A 252 -14.41 -13.09 12.33
N ASP A 253 -15.15 -14.07 12.86
CA ASP A 253 -14.56 -15.16 13.64
C ASP A 253 -13.61 -16.02 12.82
N ALA A 254 -14.04 -16.41 11.61
CA ALA A 254 -13.21 -17.20 10.70
C ALA A 254 -11.94 -16.45 10.27
N PHE A 255 -12.07 -15.15 9.96
CA PHE A 255 -10.92 -14.29 9.64
C PHE A 255 -9.96 -14.14 10.83
N ILE A 256 -10.49 -13.76 12.00
CA ILE A 256 -9.70 -13.53 13.22
C ILE A 256 -8.98 -14.81 13.65
N GLU A 257 -9.62 -15.98 13.54
CA GLU A 257 -8.98 -17.23 13.92
C GLU A 257 -7.93 -17.69 12.90
N ALA A 258 -8.13 -17.47 11.59
CA ALA A 258 -7.12 -17.78 10.59
C ALA A 258 -5.79 -17.03 10.86
N PHE A 259 -5.85 -15.71 11.06
CA PHE A 259 -4.68 -14.92 11.43
C PHE A 259 -4.23 -15.17 12.87
N GLY A 260 -5.16 -15.50 13.77
CA GLY A 260 -4.85 -15.91 15.14
C GLY A 260 -3.99 -17.17 15.20
N ARG A 261 -4.31 -18.18 14.38
CA ARG A 261 -3.50 -19.40 14.29
C ARG A 261 -2.12 -19.12 13.72
N LEU A 262 -2.02 -18.29 12.68
CA LEU A 262 -0.72 -17.84 12.17
C LEU A 262 0.08 -17.12 13.26
N ALA A 263 -0.56 -16.23 14.03
CA ALA A 263 0.07 -15.53 15.14
C ALA A 263 0.60 -16.46 16.24
N ASP A 264 -0.12 -17.56 16.52
CA ASP A 264 0.35 -18.56 17.48
C ASP A 264 1.63 -19.28 17.00
N GLU A 265 1.75 -19.56 15.70
CA GLU A 265 2.89 -20.29 15.11
C GLU A 265 4.14 -19.42 14.94
N VAL A 266 3.98 -18.11 14.75
CA VAL A 266 5.10 -17.15 14.65
C VAL A 266 5.40 -16.47 15.98
N ALA A 267 4.66 -16.80 17.04
CA ALA A 267 4.89 -16.27 18.38
C ALA A 267 6.30 -16.64 18.85
N GLY A 268 7.08 -15.62 19.24
CA GLY A 268 8.44 -15.80 19.73
C GLY A 268 9.52 -15.80 18.65
N LEU A 269 9.19 -15.66 17.36
CA LEU A 269 10.18 -15.37 16.33
C LEU A 269 10.64 -13.92 16.44
N ASP A 270 11.93 -13.70 16.64
CA ASP A 270 12.54 -12.36 16.81
C ASP A 270 12.25 -11.42 15.64
N ALA A 271 12.14 -11.96 14.42
CA ALA A 271 11.82 -11.18 13.22
C ALA A 271 10.37 -10.65 13.20
N CYS A 272 9.40 -11.29 13.88
CA CYS A 272 7.99 -10.93 13.77
C CYS A 272 7.59 -9.82 14.76
N LEU A 273 7.48 -8.59 14.29
CA LEU A 273 7.08 -7.42 15.09
C LEU A 273 5.59 -7.42 15.44
N GLY A 274 4.73 -7.89 14.53
CA GLY A 274 3.30 -7.94 14.77
C GLY A 274 2.45 -8.01 13.50
N PHE A 275 1.23 -7.49 13.60
CA PHE A 275 0.20 -7.66 12.58
C PHE A 275 -0.47 -6.33 12.22
N GLU A 276 -0.81 -6.20 10.95
CA GLU A 276 -1.72 -5.20 10.42
C GLU A 276 -3.07 -5.88 10.14
N PRO A 277 -4.15 -5.50 10.84
CA PRO A 277 -5.40 -6.27 10.84
C PRO A 277 -6.13 -6.37 9.51
N LEU A 278 -6.00 -5.36 8.64
CA LEU A 278 -6.57 -5.38 7.29
C LEU A 278 -5.95 -4.28 6.43
N ASN A 279 -5.46 -4.64 5.24
CA ASN A 279 -5.04 -3.69 4.20
C ASN A 279 -6.22 -2.90 3.65
N GLU A 280 -6.01 -1.60 3.42
CA GLU A 280 -6.88 -0.60 2.82
C GLU A 280 -8.36 -0.84 3.11
N PRO A 281 -8.79 -0.75 4.39
CA PRO A 281 -10.14 -1.12 4.76
C PRO A 281 -11.16 -0.24 4.03
N HIS A 282 -12.23 -0.86 3.53
CA HIS A 282 -13.33 -0.16 2.87
C HIS A 282 -14.65 -0.39 3.60
N ARG A 283 -15.43 0.67 3.82
CA ARG A 283 -16.68 0.64 4.61
C ARG A 283 -17.86 -0.06 3.93
N GLY A 284 -17.72 -0.45 2.67
CA GLY A 284 -18.82 -0.98 1.87
C GLY A 284 -19.92 0.05 1.70
N LEU A 285 -21.16 -0.34 2.00
CA LEU A 285 -22.35 0.50 1.89
C LEU A 285 -22.64 1.28 3.18
N VAL A 286 -21.89 1.09 4.28
CA VAL A 286 -22.14 1.80 5.54
C VAL A 286 -22.00 3.32 5.32
N ASN A 287 -23.05 4.07 5.68
CA ASN A 287 -23.20 5.50 5.37
C ASN A 287 -23.14 5.82 3.86
N LEU A 288 -23.81 4.99 3.03
CA LEU A 288 -23.96 5.17 1.59
C LEU A 288 -24.34 6.61 1.21
N HIS A 289 -23.70 7.16 0.17
CA HIS A 289 -24.00 8.50 -0.32
C HIS A 289 -25.36 8.63 -1.01
N GLY A 290 -25.75 7.63 -1.80
CA GLY A 290 -27.06 7.57 -2.43
C GLY A 290 -27.24 6.35 -3.32
N PHE A 291 -28.50 5.99 -3.58
CA PHE A 291 -28.85 4.84 -4.44
C PHE A 291 -28.74 5.13 -5.93
N HIS A 292 -28.83 6.41 -6.31
CA HIS A 292 -28.95 6.87 -7.71
C HIS A 292 -27.69 7.57 -8.24
N GLY A 293 -26.64 7.70 -7.44
CA GLY A 293 -25.45 8.45 -7.82
C GLY A 293 -24.30 8.26 -6.86
N TRP A 294 -23.20 8.94 -7.17
CA TRP A 294 -21.88 8.72 -6.61
C TRP A 294 -21.34 9.98 -5.95
N ASN A 295 -20.34 9.81 -5.10
CA ASN A 295 -19.57 10.92 -4.58
C ASN A 295 -18.22 11.05 -5.33
N TYR A 296 -18.13 12.03 -6.23
CA TYR A 296 -16.91 12.32 -6.99
C TYR A 296 -15.70 12.67 -6.10
N ASP A 297 -15.93 13.04 -4.83
CA ASP A 297 -14.84 13.37 -3.90
C ASP A 297 -14.20 12.12 -3.28
N THR A 298 -14.90 10.98 -3.27
CA THR A 298 -14.46 9.75 -2.59
C THR A 298 -14.44 8.51 -3.47
N ASP A 299 -15.19 8.49 -4.56
CA ASP A 299 -15.43 7.29 -5.37
C ASP A 299 -14.70 7.38 -6.71
N LEU A 300 -13.98 6.32 -7.09
CA LEU A 300 -13.34 6.23 -8.41
C LEU A 300 -14.20 5.38 -9.36
N HIS A 301 -14.51 5.92 -10.53
CA HIS A 301 -15.40 5.27 -11.51
C HIS A 301 -14.79 5.21 -12.91
N ILE A 302 -14.30 4.04 -13.31
CA ILE A 302 -13.83 3.70 -14.65
C ILE A 302 -14.59 2.46 -15.15
N GLY A 303 -14.91 2.44 -16.45
CA GLY A 303 -15.63 1.33 -17.08
C GLY A 303 -17.13 1.37 -16.81
N HIS A 304 -17.79 0.21 -16.90
CA HIS A 304 -19.20 0.07 -16.49
C HIS A 304 -19.34 0.26 -14.99
N TYR A 305 -19.92 1.38 -14.59
CA TYR A 305 -20.06 1.77 -13.20
C TYR A 305 -21.54 2.04 -12.87
N PRO A 306 -22.32 0.98 -12.55
CA PRO A 306 -23.76 1.06 -12.31
C PRO A 306 -24.09 1.53 -10.89
N THR A 307 -25.04 2.46 -10.72
CA THR A 307 -25.52 2.93 -9.39
C THR A 307 -25.84 1.77 -8.45
N LEU A 308 -25.89 1.97 -7.13
CA LEU A 308 -26.25 0.86 -6.24
C LEU A 308 -27.60 0.25 -6.66
N LEU A 309 -28.60 1.07 -7.00
CA LEU A 309 -29.89 0.57 -7.47
C LEU A 309 -29.78 -0.25 -8.76
N GLN A 310 -28.98 0.21 -9.73
CA GLN A 310 -28.71 -0.54 -10.96
C GLN A 310 -27.96 -1.85 -10.67
N SER A 311 -26.96 -1.82 -9.79
CA SER A 311 -26.18 -2.99 -9.36
C SER A 311 -27.08 -4.05 -8.72
N LEU A 312 -28.02 -3.64 -7.86
CA LEU A 312 -29.00 -4.51 -7.21
C LEU A 312 -29.93 -5.18 -8.24
N ALA A 313 -30.40 -4.41 -9.23
CA ALA A 313 -31.24 -4.90 -10.31
C ALA A 313 -30.49 -5.88 -11.22
N LEU A 314 -29.29 -5.51 -11.67
CA LEU A 314 -28.44 -6.35 -12.54
C LEU A 314 -28.11 -7.69 -11.89
N ALA A 315 -27.69 -7.69 -10.63
CA ALA A 315 -27.42 -8.93 -9.91
C ALA A 315 -28.66 -9.80 -9.64
N SER A 316 -29.85 -9.21 -9.71
CA SER A 316 -31.11 -9.94 -9.64
C SER A 316 -31.61 -10.40 -11.01
N GLY A 317 -30.79 -10.25 -12.07
CA GLY A 317 -31.10 -10.71 -13.42
C GLY A 317 -31.80 -9.69 -14.31
N TYR A 318 -32.00 -8.45 -13.84
CA TYR A 318 -32.70 -7.41 -14.60
C TYR A 318 -31.72 -6.52 -15.35
N SER A 319 -31.85 -6.46 -16.67
CA SER A 319 -31.03 -5.60 -17.53
C SER A 319 -31.16 -4.11 -17.18
N GLN A 320 -30.06 -3.35 -17.25
CA GLN A 320 -30.00 -1.93 -16.94
C GLN A 320 -29.19 -1.16 -18.00
N ASP A 321 -29.50 0.12 -18.18
CA ASP A 321 -28.69 1.04 -18.99
C ASP A 321 -27.65 1.74 -18.10
N VAL A 322 -26.39 1.34 -18.26
CA VAL A 322 -25.27 1.71 -17.38
C VAL A 322 -24.33 2.68 -18.09
N ASP A 323 -23.94 3.73 -17.39
CA ASP A 323 -22.93 4.67 -17.86
C ASP A 323 -21.54 4.02 -17.87
N TYR A 324 -20.80 4.25 -18.96
CA TYR A 324 -19.41 3.85 -19.10
C TYR A 324 -18.51 5.06 -18.88
N TYR A 325 -17.62 4.98 -17.88
CA TYR A 325 -16.73 6.06 -17.51
C TYR A 325 -15.33 5.88 -18.08
N VAL A 326 -14.73 6.99 -18.52
CA VAL A 326 -13.34 7.06 -18.99
C VAL A 326 -12.58 8.13 -18.23
N LYS A 327 -11.25 8.00 -18.17
CA LYS A 327 -10.36 9.01 -17.58
C LYS A 327 -10.53 10.35 -18.29
N SER A 328 -10.45 11.46 -17.55
CA SER A 328 -10.54 12.80 -18.11
C SER A 328 -9.72 13.82 -17.32
N TRP A 329 -9.72 15.07 -17.80
CA TRP A 329 -9.12 16.23 -17.16
C TRP A 329 -10.01 17.45 -17.41
N PRO A 330 -10.23 18.37 -16.45
CA PRO A 330 -9.65 18.44 -15.11
C PRO A 330 -10.36 17.56 -14.06
N PHE A 331 -11.57 17.06 -14.34
CA PHE A 331 -12.23 16.06 -13.50
C PHE A 331 -11.65 14.67 -13.80
N PRO A 332 -11.42 13.82 -12.78
CA PRO A 332 -10.70 12.56 -12.94
C PRO A 332 -11.35 11.62 -13.96
N THR A 333 -12.68 11.62 -14.05
CA THR A 333 -13.44 10.77 -14.97
C THR A 333 -14.66 11.49 -15.52
N ARG A 334 -15.14 11.02 -16.68
CA ARG A 334 -16.38 11.48 -17.34
C ARG A 334 -17.12 10.32 -17.96
N VAL A 335 -18.42 10.49 -18.15
CA VAL A 335 -19.23 9.54 -18.95
C VAL A 335 -18.81 9.64 -20.42
N SER A 336 -18.49 8.49 -21.02
CA SER A 336 -18.20 8.34 -22.44
C SER A 336 -19.47 8.05 -23.25
N HIS A 337 -20.23 7.06 -22.80
CA HIS A 337 -21.51 6.63 -23.38
C HIS A 337 -22.32 5.85 -22.35
N ARG A 338 -23.55 5.48 -22.71
CA ARG A 338 -24.40 4.55 -21.97
C ARG A 338 -24.56 3.26 -22.76
N SER A 339 -24.57 2.13 -22.07
CA SER A 339 -24.70 0.81 -22.69
C SER A 339 -25.68 -0.06 -21.90
N ARG A 340 -26.43 -0.90 -22.61
CA ARG A 340 -27.32 -1.88 -22.00
C ARG A 340 -26.48 -3.06 -21.49
N VAL A 341 -26.48 -3.27 -20.18
CA VAL A 341 -25.93 -4.47 -19.56
C VAL A 341 -27.10 -5.42 -19.30
N ASP A 342 -27.05 -6.62 -19.89
CA ASP A 342 -28.13 -7.60 -19.83
C ASP A 342 -27.63 -8.95 -19.29
N PRO A 343 -27.95 -9.28 -18.03
CA PRO A 343 -27.65 -10.57 -17.44
C PRO A 343 -28.48 -11.73 -18.03
N LYS A 344 -29.46 -11.45 -18.91
CA LYS A 344 -30.35 -12.45 -19.53
C LYS A 344 -31.10 -13.31 -18.52
N GLY A 345 -31.48 -12.70 -17.40
CA GLY A 345 -32.14 -13.39 -16.28
C GLY A 345 -31.19 -14.18 -15.37
N ARG A 346 -29.89 -14.25 -15.65
CA ARG A 346 -28.90 -14.82 -14.72
C ARG A 346 -28.82 -13.96 -13.47
N SER A 347 -29.03 -14.57 -12.31
CA SER A 347 -28.83 -13.90 -11.03
C SER A 347 -27.44 -14.23 -10.47
N ALA A 348 -26.84 -13.24 -9.80
CA ALA A 348 -25.67 -13.40 -8.95
C ALA A 348 -26.00 -13.89 -7.55
N TRP A 349 -27.29 -14.11 -7.25
CA TRP A 349 -27.74 -14.68 -5.98
C TRP A 349 -28.13 -16.14 -6.19
N LEU A 350 -27.61 -17.02 -5.34
CA LEU A 350 -27.97 -18.43 -5.33
C LEU A 350 -29.44 -18.59 -4.94
N SER A 351 -30.15 -19.45 -5.67
CA SER A 351 -31.54 -19.80 -5.38
C SER A 351 -31.63 -20.67 -4.12
N ALA A 352 -32.79 -20.64 -3.44
CA ALA A 352 -32.97 -21.34 -2.16
C ALA A 352 -32.77 -22.86 -2.23
N ASP A 353 -32.92 -23.44 -3.43
CA ASP A 353 -32.76 -24.87 -3.74
C ASP A 353 -31.33 -25.25 -4.19
N HIS A 354 -30.42 -24.28 -4.30
CA HIS A 354 -29.03 -24.55 -4.70
C HIS A 354 -28.21 -25.09 -3.52
N ASP A 355 -27.52 -26.22 -3.70
CA ASP A 355 -26.79 -26.92 -2.61
C ASP A 355 -25.73 -26.05 -1.91
N ALA A 356 -25.04 -25.18 -2.66
CA ALA A 356 -24.04 -24.25 -2.11
C ALA A 356 -24.65 -23.01 -1.43
N ASN A 357 -25.98 -22.86 -1.40
CA ASN A 357 -26.60 -21.67 -0.84
C ASN A 357 -26.70 -21.77 0.68
N HIS A 358 -25.99 -20.88 1.36
CA HIS A 358 -26.17 -20.66 2.80
C HIS A 358 -26.70 -19.26 3.11
N GLY A 359 -27.11 -18.51 2.07
CA GLY A 359 -27.71 -17.19 2.16
C GLY A 359 -29.25 -17.22 2.17
N MET A 360 -29.86 -16.14 1.69
CA MET A 360 -31.32 -15.93 1.82
C MET A 360 -32.15 -16.48 0.63
N GLY A 361 -31.54 -17.17 -0.33
CA GLY A 361 -32.21 -17.61 -1.57
C GLY A 361 -32.56 -16.48 -2.54
N LYS A 362 -32.12 -15.25 -2.26
CA LYS A 362 -32.35 -14.02 -3.02
C LYS A 362 -31.42 -12.91 -2.53
N CYS A 363 -31.45 -11.76 -3.20
CA CYS A 363 -30.73 -10.56 -2.78
C CYS A 363 -30.94 -10.20 -1.30
N VAL A 364 -29.84 -10.14 -0.55
CA VAL A 364 -29.85 -9.83 0.89
C VAL A 364 -30.55 -8.50 1.17
N TRP A 365 -30.26 -7.46 0.37
CA TRP A 365 -30.86 -6.13 0.53
C TRP A 365 -32.35 -6.12 0.17
N ARG A 366 -32.78 -6.91 -0.83
CA ARG A 366 -34.20 -7.10 -1.15
C ARG A 366 -34.94 -7.82 -0.02
N ALA A 367 -34.32 -8.86 0.56
CA ALA A 367 -34.89 -9.60 1.69
C ALA A 367 -35.04 -8.75 2.98
N HIS A 368 -34.27 -7.68 3.10
CA HIS A 368 -34.37 -6.69 4.16
C HIS A 368 -35.29 -5.49 3.83
N GLY A 369 -35.94 -5.49 2.65
CA GLY A 369 -36.87 -4.45 2.24
C GLY A 369 -36.18 -3.11 1.94
N VAL A 370 -34.94 -3.15 1.47
CA VAL A 370 -34.17 -1.95 1.07
C VAL A 370 -34.64 -1.43 -0.28
N TRP A 371 -34.93 -2.34 -1.20
CA TRP A 371 -35.34 -2.07 -2.58
C TRP A 371 -36.24 -3.21 -3.09
N ASP A 372 -36.95 -2.98 -4.19
CA ASP A 372 -37.70 -4.01 -4.91
C ASP A 372 -37.75 -3.74 -6.42
N TRP A 373 -38.22 -4.72 -7.18
CA TRP A 373 -38.50 -4.60 -8.61
C TRP A 373 -39.99 -4.33 -8.84
N ASP A 374 -40.32 -3.23 -9.48
CA ASP A 374 -41.70 -2.93 -9.87
C ASP A 374 -42.03 -3.61 -11.20
N GLU A 375 -42.91 -4.61 -11.13
CA GLU A 375 -43.37 -5.37 -12.30
C GLU A 375 -44.20 -4.55 -13.29
N ALA A 376 -44.88 -3.49 -12.84
CA ALA A 376 -45.69 -2.64 -13.69
C ALA A 376 -44.82 -1.68 -14.52
N THR A 377 -43.83 -1.06 -13.89
CA THR A 377 -42.92 -0.12 -14.57
C THR A 377 -41.67 -0.78 -15.14
N LYS A 378 -41.40 -2.04 -14.79
CA LYS A 378 -40.17 -2.78 -15.14
C LYS A 378 -38.92 -2.01 -14.73
N ALA A 379 -38.94 -1.47 -13.52
CA ALA A 379 -37.87 -0.64 -12.97
C ALA A 379 -37.57 -0.99 -11.50
N PRO A 380 -36.31 -0.82 -11.06
CA PRO A 380 -35.97 -1.01 -9.65
C PRO A 380 -36.42 0.22 -8.83
N GLN A 381 -36.91 -0.01 -7.62
CA GLN A 381 -37.40 1.02 -6.69
C GLN A 381 -36.71 0.93 -5.34
N VAL A 382 -36.29 2.07 -4.80
CA VAL A 382 -35.78 2.19 -3.43
C VAL A 382 -36.97 2.23 -2.48
N LEU A 383 -36.97 1.36 -1.47
CA LEU A 383 -38.02 1.31 -0.44
C LEU A 383 -37.60 2.06 0.83
N ARG A 384 -36.29 2.11 1.11
CA ARG A 384 -35.70 2.78 2.28
C ARG A 384 -34.39 3.47 1.88
N ASP A 385 -34.43 4.78 1.73
CA ASP A 385 -33.31 5.61 1.27
C ASP A 385 -32.21 5.78 2.33
N ASP A 386 -32.58 5.81 3.61
CA ASP A 386 -31.68 5.96 4.76
C ASP A 386 -31.18 4.63 5.36
N TYR A 387 -31.46 3.49 4.70
CA TYR A 387 -31.25 2.16 5.28
C TYR A 387 -29.81 1.95 5.77
N PHE A 388 -28.82 2.40 5.01
CA PHE A 388 -27.41 2.19 5.33
C PHE A 388 -26.83 3.23 6.31
N GLU A 389 -27.65 4.17 6.80
CA GLU A 389 -27.22 5.17 7.79
C GLU A 389 -27.50 4.77 9.24
N THR A 390 -28.39 3.80 9.48
CA THR A 390 -28.91 3.49 10.80
C THR A 390 -28.82 2.00 11.14
N ASP A 391 -28.73 1.71 12.43
CA ASP A 391 -28.74 0.36 12.98
C ASP A 391 -30.18 -0.20 12.96
N HIS A 392 -30.37 -1.43 12.47
CA HIS A 392 -31.68 -2.11 12.44
C HIS A 392 -31.79 -3.24 13.46
N ARG A 393 -30.82 -3.41 14.36
CA ARG A 393 -30.92 -4.41 15.44
C ARG A 393 -32.07 -4.09 16.39
N PRO A 394 -32.76 -5.12 16.92
CA PRO A 394 -33.71 -4.94 18.01
C PRO A 394 -33.06 -4.17 19.18
N GLY A 395 -33.73 -3.11 19.65
CA GLY A 395 -33.24 -2.24 20.74
C GLY A 395 -32.26 -1.14 20.32
N ARG A 396 -31.74 -1.15 19.09
CA ARG A 396 -30.90 -0.07 18.53
C ARG A 396 -31.46 0.56 17.25
N ALA A 397 -32.68 0.16 16.86
CA ALA A 397 -33.35 0.62 15.64
C ALA A 397 -33.32 2.16 15.50
N GLY A 398 -32.82 2.65 14.36
CA GLY A 398 -32.78 4.07 14.02
C GLY A 398 -31.60 4.85 14.61
N VAL A 399 -30.72 4.22 15.39
CA VAL A 399 -29.47 4.85 15.85
C VAL A 399 -28.52 5.00 14.67
N LYS A 400 -27.99 6.22 14.45
CA LYS A 400 -27.02 6.46 13.37
C LYS A 400 -25.74 5.64 13.57
N LEU A 401 -25.34 4.93 12.53
CA LEU A 401 -24.08 4.21 12.45
C LEU A 401 -22.95 5.17 12.10
N GLU A 402 -21.82 5.00 12.78
CA GLU A 402 -20.55 5.60 12.39
C GLU A 402 -19.53 4.47 12.25
N TRP A 403 -19.02 4.28 11.03
CA TRP A 403 -18.24 3.08 10.68
C TRP A 403 -16.99 2.91 11.54
N TYR A 404 -16.23 3.98 11.81
CA TYR A 404 -15.00 3.86 12.59
C TYR A 404 -15.26 3.44 14.04
N ARG A 405 -16.24 4.09 14.69
CA ARG A 405 -16.62 3.87 16.09
C ARG A 405 -17.35 2.55 16.29
N ASP A 406 -18.33 2.26 15.44
CA ASP A 406 -19.28 1.16 15.67
C ASP A 406 -18.88 -0.15 14.98
N CYS A 407 -18.00 -0.10 13.97
CA CYS A 407 -17.62 -1.28 13.18
C CYS A 407 -16.10 -1.55 13.23
N TYR A 408 -15.29 -0.58 12.79
CA TYR A 408 -13.84 -0.74 12.62
C TYR A 408 -13.11 -0.97 13.95
N ALA A 409 -13.27 -0.05 14.91
CA ALA A 409 -12.56 -0.14 16.18
C ALA A 409 -12.90 -1.40 17.02
N PRO A 410 -14.18 -1.84 17.12
CA PRO A 410 -14.50 -3.12 17.75
C PRO A 410 -13.83 -4.32 17.09
N PHE A 411 -13.79 -4.38 15.76
CA PHE A 411 -13.08 -5.43 15.04
C PHE A 411 -11.58 -5.42 15.33
N LEU A 412 -10.93 -4.25 15.24
CA LEU A 412 -9.50 -4.11 15.53
C LEU A 412 -9.17 -4.59 16.95
N LYS A 413 -10.02 -4.29 17.93
CA LYS A 413 -9.84 -4.77 19.31
C LYS A 413 -9.87 -6.31 19.35
N ARG A 414 -10.89 -6.93 18.76
CA ARG A 414 -11.03 -8.41 18.73
C ARG A 414 -9.87 -9.09 18.00
N PHE A 415 -9.48 -8.57 16.84
CA PHE A 415 -8.36 -9.08 16.07
C PHE A 415 -7.06 -8.97 16.88
N SER A 416 -6.76 -7.77 17.39
CA SER A 416 -5.52 -7.52 18.16
C SER A 416 -5.43 -8.38 19.42
N ASP A 417 -6.54 -8.58 20.14
CA ASP A 417 -6.59 -9.47 21.30
C ASP A 417 -6.31 -10.93 20.94
N ARG A 418 -6.75 -11.39 19.76
CA ARG A 418 -6.50 -12.76 19.31
C ARG A 418 -5.06 -12.97 18.89
N VAL A 419 -4.48 -12.08 18.09
CA VAL A 419 -3.12 -12.24 17.55
C VAL A 419 -2.03 -11.94 18.58
N SER A 420 -2.35 -11.19 19.65
CA SER A 420 -1.40 -10.90 20.74
C SER A 420 -1.51 -11.86 21.93
N ARG A 421 -2.39 -12.87 21.90
CA ARG A 421 -2.67 -13.74 23.05
C ARG A 421 -1.44 -14.45 23.59
N ASN A 422 -0.56 -14.92 22.70
CA ASN A 422 0.66 -15.64 23.05
C ASN A 422 1.91 -14.75 23.09
N SER A 423 1.77 -13.44 22.83
CA SER A 423 2.88 -12.48 22.86
C SER A 423 2.39 -11.07 23.16
N SER A 424 2.70 -10.58 24.37
CA SER A 424 2.35 -9.22 24.77
C SER A 424 3.17 -8.13 24.08
N SER A 425 4.23 -8.50 23.36
CA SER A 425 5.06 -7.58 22.56
C SER A 425 4.58 -7.42 21.12
N THR A 426 3.57 -8.18 20.68
CA THR A 426 2.98 -8.06 19.34
C THR A 426 2.46 -6.65 19.10
N TRP A 427 2.90 -6.01 18.02
CA TRP A 427 2.42 -4.70 17.59
C TRP A 427 1.14 -4.82 16.74
N CYS A 428 0.32 -3.78 16.79
CA CYS A 428 -0.87 -3.64 15.96
C CYS A 428 -0.71 -2.42 15.06
N PHE A 429 -0.45 -2.65 13.78
CA PHE A 429 -0.31 -1.63 12.76
C PHE A 429 -1.70 -1.27 12.23
N VAL A 430 -2.11 0.00 12.37
CA VAL A 430 -3.48 0.43 12.08
C VAL A 430 -3.48 1.60 11.12
N GLU A 431 -4.21 1.44 10.02
CA GLU A 431 -4.43 2.46 9.02
C GLU A 431 -5.90 2.93 8.97
N PRO A 432 -6.19 4.14 8.45
CA PRO A 432 -7.54 4.56 8.13
C PRO A 432 -7.97 4.04 6.75
N ILE A 433 -9.19 4.34 6.32
CA ILE A 433 -9.58 4.20 4.90
C ILE A 433 -8.57 5.02 4.05
N PRO A 434 -8.10 4.50 2.90
CA PRO A 434 -7.19 5.23 2.03
C PRO A 434 -7.67 6.65 1.72
N ASN A 435 -6.72 7.60 1.72
CA ASN A 435 -6.98 9.04 1.52
C ASN A 435 -7.88 9.70 2.58
N GLU A 436 -8.28 9.02 3.66
CA GLU A 436 -8.90 9.64 4.83
C GLU A 436 -7.88 9.96 5.93
N PHE A 437 -8.28 10.83 6.86
CA PHE A 437 -7.51 11.06 8.08
C PHE A 437 -8.10 10.24 9.22
N MET A 438 -7.24 9.67 10.05
CA MET A 438 -7.64 8.90 11.23
C MET A 438 -8.56 9.74 12.13
N PRO A 439 -9.76 9.25 12.51
CA PRO A 439 -10.64 9.93 13.46
C PRO A 439 -10.03 9.99 14.86
N ARG A 440 -10.64 10.78 15.73
CA ARG A 440 -10.14 10.97 17.10
C ARG A 440 -10.30 9.67 17.89
N TRP A 441 -9.19 9.16 18.43
CA TRP A 441 -9.16 7.91 19.20
C TRP A 441 -8.32 8.09 20.47
N PRO A 442 -8.86 8.79 21.48
CA PRO A 442 -8.12 9.12 22.70
C PRO A 442 -7.90 7.89 23.59
N GLU A 443 -6.75 7.85 24.27
CA GLU A 443 -6.55 7.01 25.46
C GLU A 443 -6.23 7.83 26.71
N ALA A 444 -6.25 7.16 27.87
CA ALA A 444 -5.90 7.76 29.13
C ALA A 444 -4.48 8.36 29.09
N GLY A 445 -4.38 9.65 29.39
CA GLY A 445 -3.11 10.39 29.35
C GLY A 445 -2.85 11.16 28.05
N ASP A 446 -3.65 10.95 26.99
CA ASP A 446 -3.53 11.74 25.77
C ASP A 446 -4.05 13.18 25.96
N VAL A 447 -3.24 14.15 25.54
CA VAL A 447 -3.64 15.56 25.45
C VAL A 447 -3.91 15.87 23.98
N LEU A 448 -5.18 15.77 23.58
CA LEU A 448 -5.60 16.01 22.19
C LEU A 448 -6.18 17.43 22.02
N PRO A 449 -5.88 18.12 20.90
CA PRO A 449 -6.42 19.45 20.63
C PRO A 449 -7.96 19.45 20.49
N ALA A 450 -8.57 20.64 20.55
CA ALA A 450 -10.00 20.79 20.27
C ALA A 450 -10.32 20.34 18.84
N SER A 451 -11.48 19.71 18.65
CA SER A 451 -11.95 19.26 17.33
C SER A 451 -12.19 20.45 16.41
N LYS A 452 -11.56 20.45 15.22
CA LYS A 452 -11.67 21.54 14.23
C LYS A 452 -12.18 21.06 12.86
N THR A 453 -12.19 19.75 12.62
CA THR A 453 -12.49 19.16 11.32
C THR A 453 -13.49 18.01 11.46
N ARG A 454 -14.15 17.62 10.36
CA ARG A 454 -15.19 16.57 10.36
C ARG A 454 -14.69 15.24 10.93
N HIS A 455 -13.50 14.76 10.53
CA HIS A 455 -12.93 13.51 11.05
C HIS A 455 -12.64 13.57 12.56
N GLN A 456 -12.31 14.77 13.08
CA GLN A 456 -12.10 14.99 14.52
C GLN A 456 -13.41 15.08 15.31
N GLN A 457 -14.58 15.15 14.66
CA GLN A 457 -15.89 15.10 15.33
C GLN A 457 -16.31 13.66 15.65
N ILE A 458 -15.74 12.69 14.92
CA ILE A 458 -15.86 11.27 15.23
C ILE A 458 -14.94 10.97 16.41
N ALA A 459 -15.51 10.45 17.50
CA ALA A 459 -14.77 10.01 18.67
C ALA A 459 -14.96 8.50 18.85
N ILE A 460 -13.87 7.75 18.75
CA ILE A 460 -13.86 6.32 19.00
C ILE A 460 -13.77 6.08 20.51
N ALA A 461 -14.74 5.33 21.04
CA ALA A 461 -14.83 5.00 22.46
C ALA A 461 -14.19 3.65 22.82
N THR A 462 -14.11 2.73 21.86
CA THR A 462 -13.44 1.43 22.03
C THR A 462 -11.98 1.67 22.42
N GLN A 463 -11.43 0.92 23.37
CA GLN A 463 -10.02 1.03 23.72
C GLN A 463 -9.13 0.70 22.51
N ARG A 464 -8.02 1.43 22.34
CA ARG A 464 -7.06 1.09 21.27
C ARG A 464 -6.44 -0.30 21.52
N PRO A 465 -6.08 -1.02 20.44
CA PRO A 465 -5.13 -2.12 20.53
C PRO A 465 -3.89 -1.76 21.34
N ARG A 466 -3.35 -2.73 22.09
CA ARG A 466 -2.03 -2.57 22.72
C ARG A 466 -0.96 -2.47 21.64
N ASN A 467 0.14 -1.79 21.94
CA ASN A 467 1.26 -1.60 21.01
C ASN A 467 0.80 -1.02 19.65
N PHE A 468 -0.05 0.00 19.70
CA PHE A 468 -0.65 0.64 18.55
C PHE A 468 0.39 1.41 17.73
N ILE A 469 0.50 1.10 16.43
CA ILE A 469 1.35 1.81 15.47
C ILE A 469 0.44 2.43 14.41
N PHE A 470 0.58 3.74 14.16
CA PHE A 470 -0.16 4.39 13.09
C PHE A 470 0.49 4.09 11.74
N ALA A 471 -0.22 3.36 10.86
CA ALA A 471 0.35 2.74 9.67
C ALA A 471 -0.26 3.19 8.33
N PRO A 472 -0.51 4.50 8.07
CA PRO A 472 -1.26 4.93 6.89
C PRO A 472 -0.48 4.70 5.58
N HIS A 473 -1.18 4.72 4.45
CA HIS A 473 -0.60 4.69 3.11
C HIS A 473 -0.44 6.09 2.51
N PHE A 474 0.47 6.22 1.53
CA PHE A 474 0.55 7.41 0.70
C PHE A 474 0.89 7.06 -0.75
N TYR A 475 0.05 7.55 -1.67
CA TYR A 475 0.29 7.51 -3.11
C TYR A 475 0.05 8.89 -3.73
N ASP A 476 0.86 9.23 -4.74
CA ASP A 476 0.51 10.32 -5.66
C ASP A 476 -0.66 9.87 -6.53
N LEU A 477 -1.87 10.20 -6.10
CA LEU A 477 -3.09 9.82 -6.78
C LEU A 477 -3.16 10.33 -8.23
N ASN A 478 -2.50 11.45 -8.56
CA ASN A 478 -2.48 11.94 -9.93
C ASN A 478 -1.62 11.05 -10.83
N VAL A 479 -0.41 10.70 -10.37
CA VAL A 479 0.51 9.82 -11.10
C VAL A 479 -0.03 8.39 -11.15
N LEU A 480 -0.53 7.88 -10.02
CA LEU A 480 -1.13 6.55 -9.90
C LEU A 480 -2.30 6.37 -10.88
N PHE A 481 -3.23 7.32 -10.88
CA PHE A 481 -4.42 7.27 -11.73
C PHE A 481 -4.11 7.46 -13.21
N ALA A 482 -3.28 8.45 -13.55
CA ALA A 482 -2.97 8.77 -14.95
C ALA A 482 -1.93 7.81 -15.56
N LYS A 483 -1.12 7.13 -14.74
CA LYS A 483 0.09 6.41 -15.16
C LYS A 483 1.02 7.29 -16.01
N TYR A 484 1.11 8.57 -15.65
CA TYR A 484 1.84 9.58 -16.38
C TYR A 484 2.51 10.59 -15.44
N HIS A 485 3.76 10.95 -15.74
CA HIS A 485 4.47 12.05 -15.08
C HIS A 485 5.42 12.74 -16.05
N SER A 486 5.47 14.07 -15.98
CA SER A 486 6.34 14.89 -16.84
C SER A 486 7.16 15.89 -16.02
N TRP A 487 6.60 17.05 -15.69
CA TRP A 487 7.30 18.14 -15.00
C TRP A 487 6.45 18.82 -13.92
N MET A 488 5.21 18.36 -13.75
CA MET A 488 4.25 18.92 -12.80
C MET A 488 3.66 17.80 -11.95
N SER A 489 3.50 18.06 -10.66
CA SER A 489 2.72 17.22 -9.75
C SER A 489 1.55 18.00 -9.16
N VAL A 490 0.56 17.25 -8.67
CA VAL A 490 -0.69 17.79 -8.18
C VAL A 490 -0.90 17.37 -6.73
N ASN A 491 -1.24 18.31 -5.86
CA ASN A 491 -1.64 18.04 -4.49
C ASN A 491 -3.11 17.58 -4.46
N VAL A 492 -3.34 16.32 -4.82
CA VAL A 492 -4.69 15.73 -4.85
C VAL A 492 -5.32 15.72 -3.46
N GLN A 493 -4.55 15.45 -2.40
CA GLN A 493 -5.03 15.51 -1.01
C GLN A 493 -5.62 16.88 -0.66
N GLY A 494 -4.98 17.95 -1.13
CA GLY A 494 -5.45 19.32 -0.97
C GLY A 494 -6.68 19.63 -1.83
N LEU A 495 -6.64 19.27 -3.12
CA LEU A 495 -7.74 19.51 -4.05
C LEU A 495 -9.03 18.84 -3.61
N SER A 496 -8.97 17.57 -3.18
CA SER A 496 -10.15 16.84 -2.69
C SER A 496 -10.74 17.43 -1.40
N ARG A 497 -10.05 18.40 -0.79
CA ARG A 497 -10.46 19.13 0.42
C ARG A 497 -10.67 20.61 0.16
N GLY A 498 -10.88 21.00 -1.11
CA GLY A 498 -11.25 22.36 -1.51
C GLY A 498 -10.07 23.34 -1.66
N MET A 499 -8.84 22.84 -1.78
CA MET A 499 -7.69 23.70 -2.12
C MET A 499 -7.90 24.37 -3.48
N PHE A 500 -7.61 25.68 -3.56
CA PHE A 500 -7.64 26.40 -4.82
C PHE A 500 -6.61 25.82 -5.81
N VAL A 501 -7.04 25.53 -7.05
CA VAL A 501 -6.26 24.74 -8.03
C VAL A 501 -4.83 25.23 -8.24
N LEU A 502 -4.60 26.54 -8.35
CA LEU A 502 -3.26 27.07 -8.61
C LEU A 502 -2.29 26.89 -7.41
N LYS A 503 -2.81 26.66 -6.21
CA LYS A 503 -2.00 26.31 -5.03
C LYS A 503 -1.69 24.81 -4.93
N ALA A 504 -2.34 23.99 -5.75
CA ALA A 504 -2.15 22.56 -5.78
C ALA A 504 -1.16 22.09 -6.86
N LEU A 505 -0.65 23.00 -7.70
CA LEU A 505 0.29 22.66 -8.78
C LEU A 505 1.73 22.93 -8.32
N TYR A 506 2.59 21.94 -8.51
CA TYR A 506 4.00 21.99 -8.15
C TYR A 506 4.86 21.61 -9.35
N PHE A 507 5.98 22.30 -9.55
CA PHE A 507 6.75 22.20 -10.79
C PHE A 507 8.20 21.78 -10.55
N GLY A 508 8.72 20.92 -11.42
CA GLY A 508 10.07 20.36 -11.35
C GLY A 508 10.27 19.40 -10.17
N ALA A 509 11.46 18.80 -10.11
CA ALA A 509 11.81 17.83 -9.08
C ALA A 509 11.75 18.40 -7.65
N GLN A 510 12.12 19.68 -7.47
CA GLN A 510 12.01 20.34 -6.17
C GLN A 510 10.55 20.54 -5.75
N GLY A 511 9.71 21.08 -6.65
CA GLY A 511 8.29 21.25 -6.37
C GLY A 511 7.60 19.92 -6.08
N LEU A 512 7.96 18.86 -6.82
CA LEU A 512 7.51 17.50 -6.56
C LEU A 512 7.83 17.02 -5.14
N ARG A 513 9.09 17.17 -4.68
CA ARG A 513 9.48 16.83 -3.30
C ARG A 513 8.73 17.69 -2.27
N GLU A 514 8.56 18.99 -2.52
CA GLU A 514 7.81 19.88 -1.63
C GLU A 514 6.33 19.48 -1.51
N ASN A 515 5.72 19.06 -2.61
CA ASN A 515 4.35 18.53 -2.65
C ASN A 515 4.22 17.27 -1.78
N TYR A 516 5.07 16.27 -2.03
CA TYR A 516 5.04 15.02 -1.26
C TYR A 516 5.34 15.25 0.22
N ARG A 517 6.34 16.08 0.53
CA ARG A 517 6.69 16.45 1.90
C ARG A 517 5.50 17.07 2.63
N LEU A 518 4.75 17.96 1.98
CA LEU A 518 3.57 18.59 2.57
C LEU A 518 2.45 17.58 2.81
N GLN A 519 2.12 16.74 1.83
CA GLN A 519 1.02 15.77 1.95
C GLN A 519 1.31 14.72 3.03
N ILE A 520 2.54 14.20 3.10
CA ILE A 520 3.00 13.29 4.16
C ILE A 520 2.98 13.99 5.53
N SER A 521 3.46 15.24 5.60
CA SER A 521 3.43 16.02 6.84
C SER A 521 2.01 16.22 7.36
N ASN A 522 1.03 16.45 6.48
CA ASN A 522 -0.38 16.55 6.86
C ASN A 522 -0.90 15.23 7.45
N ILE A 523 -0.59 14.08 6.85
CA ILE A 523 -0.98 12.76 7.36
C ILE A 523 -0.45 12.56 8.79
N LEU A 524 0.84 12.81 9.01
CA LEU A 524 1.48 12.66 10.32
C LEU A 524 0.94 13.64 11.35
N ARG A 525 0.73 14.91 10.95
CA ARG A 525 0.14 15.92 11.83
C ARG A 525 -1.25 15.52 12.28
N HIS A 526 -2.13 15.15 11.35
CA HIS A 526 -3.50 14.77 11.70
C HIS A 526 -3.55 13.46 12.49
N GLY A 527 -2.65 12.50 12.20
CA GLY A 527 -2.46 11.31 13.03
C GLY A 527 -2.13 11.67 14.49
N ARG A 528 -1.16 12.56 14.72
CA ARG A 528 -0.80 13.05 16.07
C ARG A 528 -1.95 13.79 16.76
N GLU A 529 -2.69 14.63 16.02
CA GLU A 529 -3.86 15.35 16.55
C GLU A 529 -5.00 14.41 16.97
N SER A 530 -5.12 13.25 16.32
CA SER A 530 -6.18 12.26 16.58
C SER A 530 -5.79 11.18 17.59
N LEU A 531 -4.52 10.80 17.63
CA LEU A 531 -4.00 9.65 18.37
C LEU A 531 -3.06 10.03 19.53
N GLY A 532 -2.62 11.28 19.63
CA GLY A 532 -1.67 11.69 20.66
C GLY A 532 -0.20 11.62 20.21
N LEU A 533 0.68 12.22 21.01
CA LEU A 533 2.11 12.36 20.68
C LEU A 533 2.93 11.08 20.91
N ASN A 534 2.39 10.12 21.65
CA ASN A 534 3.12 8.92 22.05
C ASN A 534 3.05 7.78 21.02
N VAL A 535 2.20 7.90 20.00
CA VAL A 535 2.00 6.87 18.97
C VAL A 535 3.03 7.03 17.86
N PRO A 536 3.88 6.02 17.62
CA PRO A 536 4.79 6.03 16.48
C PRO A 536 4.04 5.83 15.17
N ALA A 537 4.61 6.35 14.09
CA ALA A 537 4.07 6.23 12.75
C ALA A 537 5.08 5.59 11.79
N LEU A 538 4.58 4.75 10.90
CA LEU A 538 5.29 4.17 9.77
C LEU A 538 4.35 4.22 8.57
N ILE A 539 4.79 4.69 7.41
CA ILE A 539 3.94 4.61 6.22
C ILE A 539 3.94 3.16 5.74
N GLY A 540 2.80 2.49 5.91
CA GLY A 540 2.62 1.06 5.64
C GLY A 540 2.93 0.73 4.18
N GLU A 541 2.51 1.60 3.28
CA GLU A 541 2.68 1.41 1.84
C GLU A 541 2.87 2.74 1.12
N VAL A 542 3.89 2.78 0.25
CA VAL A 542 4.20 3.96 -0.57
C VAL A 542 5.01 3.54 -1.79
N GLY A 543 4.69 4.03 -2.98
CA GLY A 543 5.41 3.59 -4.18
C GLY A 543 5.09 4.38 -5.42
N ILE A 544 5.69 3.95 -6.54
CA ILE A 544 5.45 4.52 -7.86
C ILE A 544 5.17 3.40 -8.87
N PRO A 545 4.30 3.65 -9.85
CA PRO A 545 4.20 2.77 -10.99
C PRO A 545 5.49 2.85 -11.85
N PHE A 546 5.96 1.72 -12.36
CA PHE A 546 7.06 1.66 -13.31
C PHE A 546 6.59 1.70 -14.76
N ASP A 547 5.33 1.31 -15.02
CA ASP A 547 4.63 1.37 -16.32
C ASP A 547 4.21 2.78 -16.74
N LEU A 548 4.93 3.82 -16.28
CA LEU A 548 4.67 5.22 -16.58
C LEU A 548 4.93 5.57 -18.04
N ASN A 549 4.20 6.58 -18.52
CA ASN A 549 4.44 7.22 -19.82
C ASN A 549 4.48 6.19 -20.95
N ASP A 550 3.42 5.38 -21.04
CA ASP A 550 3.27 4.30 -22.01
C ASP A 550 4.43 3.29 -22.00
N LYS A 551 4.95 2.99 -20.79
CA LYS A 551 6.05 2.04 -20.58
C LYS A 551 7.35 2.42 -21.31
N SER A 552 7.55 3.70 -21.68
CA SER A 552 8.72 4.14 -22.47
C SER A 552 10.07 3.72 -21.89
N ALA A 553 10.19 3.72 -20.55
CA ALA A 553 11.42 3.31 -19.86
C ALA A 553 11.83 1.85 -20.18
N PHE A 554 10.87 0.99 -20.51
CA PHE A 554 11.09 -0.44 -20.72
C PHE A 554 11.81 -0.71 -22.04
N ALA A 555 11.50 0.10 -23.05
CA ALA A 555 12.10 0.02 -24.37
C ALA A 555 13.42 0.82 -24.48
N THR A 556 13.62 1.79 -23.60
CA THR A 556 14.75 2.74 -23.68
C THR A 556 15.81 2.54 -22.60
N GLY A 557 15.48 1.87 -21.50
CA GLY A 557 16.30 1.82 -20.29
C GLY A 557 16.35 3.16 -19.53
N ASP A 558 15.64 4.20 -19.99
CA ASP A 558 15.62 5.51 -19.35
C ASP A 558 14.50 5.60 -18.30
N TYR A 559 14.85 5.27 -17.07
CA TYR A 559 13.98 5.37 -15.90
C TYR A 559 14.03 6.75 -15.22
N HIS A 560 14.46 7.83 -15.89
CA HIS A 560 14.62 9.14 -15.24
C HIS A 560 13.34 9.63 -14.55
N LYS A 561 12.16 9.41 -15.12
CA LYS A 561 10.90 9.89 -14.50
C LYS A 561 10.52 9.07 -13.27
N GLN A 562 10.72 7.76 -13.32
CA GLN A 562 10.58 6.87 -12.17
C GLN A 562 11.58 7.26 -11.07
N ARG A 563 12.84 7.55 -11.44
CA ARG A 563 13.89 7.99 -10.53
C ARG A 563 13.54 9.32 -9.86
N GLU A 564 13.04 10.29 -10.63
CA GLU A 564 12.60 11.60 -10.12
C GLU A 564 11.49 11.44 -9.06
N LEU A 565 10.46 10.64 -9.36
CA LEU A 565 9.35 10.34 -8.46
C LEU A 565 9.82 9.60 -7.20
N MET A 566 10.57 8.51 -7.35
CA MET A 566 11.08 7.71 -6.24
C MET A 566 12.03 8.52 -5.35
N HIS A 567 12.88 9.36 -5.95
CA HIS A 567 13.77 10.23 -5.19
C HIS A 567 13.00 11.26 -4.35
N ALA A 568 12.01 11.93 -4.94
CA ALA A 568 11.17 12.87 -4.25
C ALA A 568 10.35 12.21 -3.12
N LEU A 569 9.85 11.00 -3.37
CA LEU A 569 9.05 10.23 -2.41
C LEU A 569 9.85 9.83 -1.17
N ILE A 570 11.01 9.18 -1.35
CA ILE A 570 11.90 8.82 -0.24
C ILE A 570 12.43 10.09 0.45
N GLY A 571 12.77 11.13 -0.32
CA GLY A 571 13.23 12.41 0.23
C GLY A 571 12.17 13.11 1.10
N ALA A 572 10.90 13.03 0.73
CA ALA A 572 9.79 13.56 1.51
C ALA A 572 9.55 12.79 2.82
N MET A 573 9.79 11.48 2.82
CA MET A 573 9.79 10.66 4.03
C MET A 573 10.96 11.00 4.96
N GLU A 574 12.14 11.22 4.38
CA GLU A 574 13.34 11.69 5.09
C GLU A 574 13.13 13.05 5.76
N ASP A 575 12.53 14.01 5.04
CA ASP A 575 12.21 15.34 5.54
C ASP A 575 11.22 15.33 6.71
N ASN A 576 10.39 14.27 6.83
CA ASN A 576 9.42 14.07 7.90
C ASN A 576 9.89 13.09 8.99
N PHE A 577 11.09 12.52 8.87
CA PHE A 577 11.66 11.51 9.78
C PHE A 577 10.74 10.33 10.07
N VAL A 578 10.01 9.87 9.05
CA VAL A 578 9.04 8.78 9.19
C VAL A 578 9.55 7.52 8.49
N GLY A 579 9.34 6.36 9.12
CA GLY A 579 9.66 5.07 8.53
C GLY A 579 8.69 4.67 7.41
N PHE A 580 9.08 3.74 6.55
CA PHE A 580 8.24 3.31 5.42
C PHE A 580 8.53 1.90 4.96
N THR A 581 7.56 1.30 4.27
CA THR A 581 7.84 0.19 3.35
C THR A 581 7.41 0.53 1.92
N LEU A 582 8.32 0.40 0.95
CA LEU A 582 8.01 0.73 -0.44
C LEU A 582 7.17 -0.38 -1.08
N TRP A 583 6.18 -0.01 -1.89
CA TRP A 583 5.44 -0.90 -2.77
C TRP A 583 6.12 -0.95 -4.14
N ASN A 584 6.70 -2.08 -4.57
CA ASN A 584 6.93 -3.33 -3.81
C ASN A 584 8.24 -4.06 -4.18
N TYR A 585 8.53 -5.19 -3.55
CA TYR A 585 9.54 -6.16 -3.99
C TYR A 585 8.87 -7.47 -4.41
N ASN A 586 8.89 -7.78 -5.71
CA ASN A 586 8.31 -8.98 -6.29
C ASN A 586 9.31 -9.57 -7.30
N PRO A 587 10.04 -10.64 -6.95
CA PRO A 587 10.99 -11.27 -7.88
C PRO A 587 10.32 -11.93 -9.09
N HIS A 588 9.00 -12.17 -9.01
CA HIS A 588 8.20 -12.70 -10.11
C HIS A 588 7.60 -11.61 -11.01
N ASN A 589 7.94 -10.33 -10.79
CA ASN A 589 7.50 -9.26 -11.67
C ASN A 589 8.00 -9.49 -13.11
N ARG A 590 7.16 -9.20 -14.08
CA ARG A 590 7.43 -9.29 -15.52
C ARG A 590 7.00 -7.98 -16.18
N MET A 591 7.70 -7.53 -17.22
CA MET A 591 7.38 -6.24 -17.85
C MET A 591 6.05 -6.25 -18.61
N GLU A 592 5.65 -7.42 -19.10
CA GLU A 592 4.39 -7.62 -19.81
C GLU A 592 3.20 -7.45 -18.85
N TYR A 593 3.20 -8.21 -17.74
CA TYR A 593 2.06 -8.36 -16.83
C TYR A 593 2.24 -7.72 -15.44
N GLY A 594 3.36 -7.03 -15.21
CA GLY A 594 3.71 -6.47 -13.91
C GLY A 594 3.90 -7.55 -12.85
N ASP A 595 3.27 -7.37 -11.70
CA ASP A 595 3.28 -8.33 -10.59
C ASP A 595 2.36 -9.54 -10.81
N GLY A 596 1.67 -9.60 -11.96
CA GLY A 596 0.74 -10.66 -12.32
C GLY A 596 -0.71 -10.40 -11.86
N TRP A 597 -0.94 -9.35 -11.07
CA TRP A 597 -2.24 -8.95 -10.56
C TRP A 597 -2.69 -7.64 -11.21
N ASN A 598 -3.78 -7.71 -11.98
CA ASN A 598 -4.41 -6.55 -12.64
C ASN A 598 -3.45 -5.64 -13.43
N MET A 599 -2.39 -6.22 -14.00
CA MET A 599 -1.35 -5.55 -14.79
C MET A 599 -0.58 -4.46 -13.99
N GLU A 600 -0.56 -4.53 -12.66
CA GLU A 600 0.15 -3.56 -11.84
C GLU A 600 1.66 -3.77 -11.89
N ASP A 601 2.42 -2.72 -12.15
CA ASP A 601 3.88 -2.78 -12.10
C ASP A 601 4.43 -1.70 -11.15
N PHE A 602 4.68 -2.10 -9.91
CA PHE A 602 5.25 -1.25 -8.85
C PHE A 602 6.58 -1.79 -8.33
N SER A 603 7.05 -2.93 -8.85
CA SER A 603 8.14 -3.61 -8.20
C SER A 603 9.47 -2.87 -8.41
N ILE A 604 10.32 -2.79 -7.40
CA ILE A 604 11.66 -2.19 -7.58
C ILE A 604 12.64 -3.17 -8.24
N ILE A 605 12.18 -4.37 -8.56
CA ILE A 605 12.92 -5.38 -9.29
C ILE A 605 12.07 -5.93 -10.44
N ASN A 606 12.71 -6.36 -11.51
CA ASN A 606 12.10 -7.12 -12.57
C ASN A 606 12.78 -8.48 -12.69
N GLY A 607 11.97 -9.54 -12.83
CA GLY A 607 12.45 -10.92 -12.88
C GLY A 607 12.55 -11.51 -14.28
N ASP A 608 12.39 -10.71 -15.34
CA ASP A 608 12.63 -11.19 -16.72
C ASP A 608 14.10 -11.57 -16.89
N GLU A 609 14.35 -12.73 -17.50
CA GLU A 609 15.70 -13.13 -17.88
C GLU A 609 16.17 -12.33 -19.10
N ARG A 610 17.46 -11.98 -19.11
CA ARG A 610 18.09 -11.42 -20.31
C ARG A 610 18.24 -12.52 -21.36
N SER A 611 17.53 -12.39 -22.47
CA SER A 611 17.79 -13.16 -23.68
C SER A 611 18.22 -12.22 -24.82
N PRO A 612 19.08 -12.68 -25.75
CA PRO A 612 19.41 -11.90 -26.96
C PRO A 612 18.20 -11.55 -27.83
N GLU A 613 17.09 -12.26 -27.64
CA GLU A 613 15.81 -12.05 -28.32
C GLU A 613 14.92 -11.01 -27.61
N SER A 614 15.23 -10.67 -26.35
CA SER A 614 14.51 -9.68 -25.57
C SER A 614 14.87 -8.27 -26.02
N GLN A 615 13.87 -7.49 -26.41
CA GLN A 615 14.01 -6.05 -26.71
C GLN A 615 14.07 -5.17 -25.45
N LEU A 616 14.07 -5.78 -24.26
CA LEU A 616 14.00 -5.07 -22.98
C LEU A 616 15.39 -4.55 -22.59
N LEU A 617 15.45 -3.29 -22.17
CA LEU A 617 16.66 -2.68 -21.65
C LEU A 617 16.58 -2.54 -20.12
N PRO A 618 17.63 -2.90 -19.37
CA PRO A 618 17.69 -2.67 -17.92
C PRO A 618 17.69 -1.16 -17.61
N ASP A 619 17.53 -0.82 -16.34
CA ASP A 619 17.85 0.54 -15.90
C ASP A 619 19.33 0.82 -16.16
N HIS A 620 19.63 1.83 -16.98
CA HIS A 620 21.00 2.19 -17.31
C HIS A 620 21.85 2.58 -16.10
N HIS A 621 21.26 3.13 -15.03
CA HIS A 621 22.00 3.41 -13.79
C HIS A 621 22.39 2.15 -13.03
N ASN A 622 21.74 1.01 -13.31
CA ASN A 622 22.04 -0.29 -12.73
C ASN A 622 22.88 -1.18 -13.67
N SER A 623 23.16 -0.72 -14.90
CA SER A 623 23.84 -1.51 -15.93
C SER A 623 25.17 -2.12 -15.49
N ASP A 624 25.99 -1.36 -14.75
CA ASP A 624 27.27 -1.79 -14.18
C ASP A 624 27.14 -2.89 -13.10
N HIS A 625 25.92 -3.13 -12.61
CA HIS A 625 25.59 -4.09 -11.55
C HIS A 625 24.74 -5.28 -12.02
N GLU A 626 24.38 -5.36 -13.30
CA GLU A 626 23.51 -6.43 -13.81
C GLU A 626 24.12 -7.84 -13.73
N ASP A 627 25.45 -7.93 -13.70
CA ASP A 627 26.15 -9.20 -13.54
C ASP A 627 26.17 -9.68 -12.07
N ASP A 628 25.92 -8.79 -11.11
CA ASP A 628 25.83 -9.09 -9.68
C ASP A 628 24.41 -9.52 -9.31
N GLU A 629 24.25 -10.73 -8.76
CA GLU A 629 22.96 -11.27 -8.34
C GLU A 629 22.23 -10.39 -7.31
N LEU A 630 22.96 -9.59 -6.53
CA LEU A 630 22.39 -8.69 -5.52
C LEU A 630 21.68 -7.48 -6.11
N TYR A 631 21.94 -7.12 -7.37
CA TYR A 631 21.41 -5.91 -8.00
C TYR A 631 20.75 -6.17 -9.36
N ARG A 632 20.94 -7.36 -9.94
CA ARG A 632 20.35 -7.77 -11.21
C ARG A 632 18.84 -7.53 -11.28
N GLY A 633 18.39 -6.93 -12.38
CA GLY A 633 16.98 -6.60 -12.62
C GLY A 633 16.45 -5.46 -11.73
N GLY A 634 17.32 -4.81 -10.95
CA GLY A 634 16.98 -3.67 -10.12
C GLY A 634 16.54 -2.47 -10.93
N ARG A 635 15.51 -1.76 -10.46
CA ARG A 635 14.95 -0.57 -11.09
C ARG A 635 15.09 0.60 -10.14
N VAL A 636 15.66 1.71 -10.62
CA VAL A 636 15.94 2.94 -9.86
C VAL A 636 16.68 2.70 -8.53
N LEU A 637 17.50 1.65 -8.46
CA LEU A 637 18.27 1.30 -7.27
C LEU A 637 19.25 2.41 -6.85
N ASP A 638 19.69 3.22 -7.81
CA ASP A 638 20.57 4.36 -7.58
C ASP A 638 19.95 5.49 -6.76
N VAL A 639 18.63 5.46 -6.57
CA VAL A 639 17.97 6.32 -5.58
C VAL A 639 17.31 5.49 -4.48
N VAL A 640 16.94 4.23 -4.67
CA VAL A 640 16.39 3.43 -3.56
C VAL A 640 17.48 3.12 -2.51
N ILE A 641 18.67 2.71 -2.95
CA ILE A 641 19.80 2.34 -2.09
C ILE A 641 20.58 3.60 -1.73
N ARG A 642 20.25 4.25 -0.61
CA ARG A 642 20.87 5.52 -0.21
C ARG A 642 21.29 5.54 1.26
N PRO A 643 22.27 6.37 1.66
CA PRO A 643 22.71 6.42 3.05
C PRO A 643 21.62 6.98 3.96
N TYR A 644 21.56 6.45 5.18
CA TYR A 644 20.69 6.98 6.23
C TYR A 644 21.15 6.57 7.62
N ALA A 645 20.81 7.37 8.63
CA ALA A 645 21.04 7.01 10.02
C ALA A 645 20.00 5.98 10.46
N VAL A 646 20.45 4.74 10.63
CA VAL A 646 19.58 3.61 11.01
C VAL A 646 19.28 3.67 12.50
N LYS A 647 20.32 3.89 13.32
CA LYS A 647 20.24 3.94 14.78
C LYS A 647 20.86 5.24 15.23
N THR A 648 20.06 6.21 15.65
CA THR A 648 20.52 7.55 16.02
C THR A 648 20.61 7.66 17.54
N ALA A 649 21.79 7.98 18.07
CA ALA A 649 22.00 8.30 19.48
C ALA A 649 21.44 9.70 19.82
N GLY A 650 20.13 9.86 19.72
CA GLY A 650 19.44 11.14 19.84
C GLY A 650 18.22 11.25 18.92
N GLN A 651 17.80 12.48 18.64
CA GLN A 651 16.70 12.81 17.74
C GLN A 651 17.23 13.44 16.45
N PRO A 652 16.95 12.87 15.27
CA PRO A 652 17.27 13.48 13.98
C PRO A 652 16.65 14.88 13.85
N THR A 653 17.43 15.84 13.33
CA THR A 653 16.98 17.21 13.05
C THR A 653 17.13 17.57 11.58
N ARG A 654 18.05 16.92 10.86
CA ARG A 654 18.20 17.05 9.40
C ARG A 654 18.76 15.77 8.77
N SER A 655 18.23 15.40 7.62
CA SER A 655 18.78 14.34 6.76
C SER A 655 18.66 14.78 5.31
N ALA A 656 19.78 14.91 4.61
CA ALA A 656 19.79 15.31 3.21
C ALA A 656 20.83 14.52 2.43
N TRP A 657 20.40 13.93 1.32
CA TRP A 657 21.27 13.21 0.40
C TRP A 657 21.02 13.67 -1.03
N ASP A 658 22.09 13.96 -1.77
CA ASP A 658 22.03 14.30 -3.20
C ASP A 658 22.60 13.14 -4.04
N PRO A 659 21.77 12.42 -4.83
CA PRO A 659 22.22 11.30 -5.66
C PRO A 659 23.23 11.71 -6.75
N ARG A 660 23.28 12.99 -7.12
CA ARG A 660 24.17 13.48 -8.18
C ARG A 660 25.61 13.64 -7.68
N THR A 661 25.76 14.08 -6.44
CA THR A 661 27.08 14.34 -5.82
C THR A 661 27.48 13.27 -4.81
N LEU A 662 26.55 12.36 -4.49
CA LEU A 662 26.66 11.36 -3.41
C LEU A 662 26.97 11.98 -2.04
N ARG A 663 26.66 13.27 -1.85
CA ARG A 663 26.84 13.98 -0.59
C ARG A 663 25.69 13.65 0.36
N PHE A 664 26.02 13.22 1.57
CA PHE A 664 25.10 12.99 2.67
C PHE A 664 25.41 13.95 3.83
N ASP A 665 24.42 14.75 4.23
CA ASP A 665 24.45 15.57 5.43
C ASP A 665 23.43 15.06 6.45
N PHE A 666 23.88 14.83 7.68
CA PHE A 666 23.02 14.40 8.78
C PHE A 666 23.26 15.24 10.02
N GLU A 667 22.19 15.67 10.68
CA GLU A 667 22.23 16.39 11.95
C GLU A 667 21.25 15.77 12.93
N TRP A 668 21.66 15.68 14.19
CA TRP A 668 20.82 15.18 15.28
C TRP A 668 21.17 15.88 16.59
N SER A 669 20.21 15.88 17.51
CA SER A 669 20.41 16.37 18.87
C SER A 669 20.40 15.24 19.87
N SER A 670 21.19 15.37 20.92
CA SER A 670 21.24 14.42 22.03
C SER A 670 21.02 15.15 23.36
N PRO A 671 20.45 14.49 24.38
CA PRO A 671 20.38 15.08 25.72
C PRO A 671 21.78 15.20 26.32
N ASP A 672 22.03 16.29 27.06
CA ASP A 672 23.24 16.40 27.89
C ASP A 672 23.19 15.30 28.95
N SER A 673 24.10 14.35 28.82
CA SER A 673 24.09 13.13 29.61
C SER A 673 25.39 12.88 30.37
N GLY A 674 26.32 13.83 30.33
CA GLY A 674 27.61 13.71 30.99
C GLY A 674 28.47 12.53 30.49
N PRO A 675 29.69 12.37 31.04
CA PRO A 675 30.63 11.33 30.60
C PRO A 675 30.28 9.91 31.09
N GLU A 676 29.28 9.74 31.97
CA GLU A 676 28.91 8.44 32.57
C GLU A 676 28.04 7.57 31.65
N ASN A 677 27.49 8.12 30.57
CA ASN A 677 26.72 7.36 29.59
C ASN A 677 27.63 6.42 28.77
N GLY A 678 27.22 5.15 28.68
CA GLY A 678 27.98 4.12 27.98
C GLY A 678 28.25 4.44 26.51
N LEU A 679 29.41 4.00 25.99
CA LEU A 679 29.87 4.26 24.61
C LEU A 679 28.79 3.98 23.54
N LEU A 680 28.05 2.89 23.72
CA LEU A 680 27.06 2.40 22.76
C LEU A 680 25.79 3.26 22.70
N THR A 681 25.35 3.84 23.83
CA THR A 681 24.17 4.72 23.85
C THR A 681 24.44 6.05 23.14
N ARG A 682 25.72 6.38 22.97
CA ARG A 682 26.25 7.56 22.26
C ARG A 682 26.73 7.28 20.83
N THR A 683 26.50 6.06 20.33
CA THR A 683 26.94 5.66 18.99
C THR A 683 25.78 5.67 18.01
N THR A 684 25.84 6.58 17.04
CA THR A 684 24.97 6.60 15.86
C THR A 684 25.51 5.64 14.81
N GLU A 685 24.66 4.77 14.26
CA GLU A 685 24.99 3.82 13.19
C GLU A 685 24.27 4.22 11.89
N ILE A 686 25.03 4.35 10.82
CA ILE A 686 24.58 4.85 9.52
C ILE A 686 24.84 3.78 8.48
N PHE A 687 23.81 3.46 7.70
CA PHE A 687 23.95 2.64 6.52
C PHE A 687 24.65 3.46 5.44
N LEU A 688 25.80 2.98 4.95
CA LEU A 688 26.56 3.60 3.87
C LEU A 688 26.73 2.58 2.73
N PRO A 689 25.95 2.69 1.64
CA PRO A 689 25.83 1.60 0.66
C PRO A 689 27.08 1.42 -0.21
N GLN A 690 27.59 0.19 -0.29
CA GLN A 690 28.63 -0.15 -1.26
C GLN A 690 28.25 0.16 -2.70
N TYR A 691 26.96 0.02 -3.05
CA TYR A 691 26.40 0.35 -4.36
C TYR A 691 26.89 1.72 -4.89
N HIS A 692 27.01 2.71 -4.00
CA HIS A 692 27.51 4.04 -4.36
C HIS A 692 28.98 4.26 -4.00
N TYR A 693 29.44 3.72 -2.87
CA TYR A 693 30.66 4.18 -2.22
C TYR A 693 31.84 3.19 -2.31
N ALA A 694 31.66 1.96 -2.79
CA ALA A 694 32.72 0.92 -2.79
C ALA A 694 33.99 1.30 -3.58
N LYS A 695 33.83 2.06 -4.68
CA LYS A 695 34.93 2.47 -5.57
C LYS A 695 35.33 3.94 -5.40
N GLN A 696 34.90 4.59 -4.33
CA GLN A 696 35.04 6.03 -4.15
C GLN A 696 35.95 6.37 -2.98
N ASP A 697 36.75 7.43 -3.15
CA ASP A 697 37.47 8.05 -2.04
C ASP A 697 36.51 8.97 -1.26
N LEU A 698 36.38 8.74 0.06
CA LEU A 698 35.42 9.45 0.91
C LEU A 698 36.10 10.49 1.79
N GLN A 699 35.46 11.64 1.96
CA GLN A 699 35.74 12.60 3.01
C GLN A 699 34.59 12.59 4.02
N ILE A 700 34.92 12.32 5.27
CA ILE A 700 33.97 12.26 6.38
C ILE A 700 34.32 13.37 7.37
N GLN A 701 33.40 14.32 7.56
CA GLN A 701 33.57 15.45 8.46
C GLN A 701 32.56 15.36 9.59
N LEU A 702 33.03 15.55 10.81
CA LEU A 702 32.20 15.62 12.02
C LEU A 702 32.33 16.99 12.68
N SER A 703 31.24 17.46 13.30
CA SER A 703 31.31 18.60 14.23
C SER A 703 32.04 18.25 15.52
N ASP A 704 31.94 17.00 15.97
CA ASP A 704 32.43 16.52 17.25
C ASP A 704 32.56 14.99 17.25
N GLY A 705 33.37 14.47 18.17
CA GLY A 705 33.56 13.04 18.36
C GLY A 705 34.41 12.38 17.27
N ASP A 706 34.27 11.06 17.17
CA ASP A 706 35.06 10.20 16.28
C ASP A 706 34.15 9.31 15.43
N TRP A 707 34.69 8.79 14.31
CA TRP A 707 33.99 7.83 13.46
C TRP A 707 34.83 6.61 13.11
N SER A 708 34.15 5.53 12.73
CA SER A 708 34.77 4.34 12.12
C SER A 708 33.91 3.83 10.98
N LEU A 709 34.56 3.39 9.90
CA LEU A 709 33.90 2.88 8.70
C LEU A 709 34.22 1.40 8.51
N ASP A 710 33.18 0.60 8.34
CA ASP A 710 33.22 -0.80 7.93
C ASP A 710 32.33 -0.91 6.69
N LEU A 711 32.93 -0.68 5.51
CA LEU A 711 32.21 -0.61 4.25
C LEU A 711 31.73 -2.00 3.79
N ASP A 712 32.46 -3.06 4.14
CA ASP A 712 32.05 -4.45 3.90
C ASP A 712 30.69 -4.76 4.54
N ARG A 713 30.41 -4.15 5.70
CA ARG A 713 29.11 -4.21 6.39
C ARG A 713 28.20 -3.02 6.14
N HIS A 714 28.53 -2.16 5.17
CA HIS A 714 27.76 -0.95 4.84
C HIS A 714 27.54 -0.03 6.05
N THR A 715 28.52 0.08 6.96
CA THR A 715 28.33 0.65 8.29
C THR A 715 29.33 1.76 8.60
N LEU A 716 28.82 2.98 8.75
CA LEU A 716 29.54 4.10 9.36
C LEU A 716 29.05 4.28 10.81
N ARG A 717 29.95 4.25 11.78
CA ARG A 717 29.64 4.52 13.19
C ARG A 717 30.18 5.87 13.58
N VAL A 718 29.35 6.69 14.20
CA VAL A 718 29.72 7.99 14.74
C VAL A 718 29.49 7.99 16.24
N GLN A 719 30.55 8.23 17.00
CA GLN A 719 30.51 8.39 18.43
C GLN A 719 30.69 9.87 18.76
N HIS A 720 29.59 10.56 19.08
CA HIS A 720 29.64 11.99 19.40
C HIS A 720 30.34 12.29 20.74
N ASP A 721 30.72 13.54 21.03
CA ASP A 721 31.15 13.98 22.38
C ASP A 721 29.92 14.12 23.30
N ALA A 722 29.99 13.57 24.52
CA ALA A 722 28.89 13.62 25.51
C ALA A 722 28.52 15.04 25.95
N ARG A 723 29.45 16.00 25.80
CA ARG A 723 29.25 17.39 26.22
C ARG A 723 28.64 18.26 25.12
N VAL A 724 28.53 17.72 23.91
CA VAL A 724 27.92 18.40 22.77
C VAL A 724 26.50 17.86 22.62
N THR A 725 25.53 18.74 22.38
CA THR A 725 24.11 18.36 22.24
C THR A 725 23.60 18.44 20.82
N HIS A 726 24.38 19.01 19.90
CA HIS A 726 24.05 19.16 18.49
C HIS A 726 25.21 18.64 17.65
N HIS A 727 24.92 17.64 16.83
CA HIS A 727 25.93 16.92 16.08
C HIS A 727 25.64 17.04 14.60
N ARG A 728 26.72 17.06 13.81
CA ARG A 728 26.66 17.10 12.35
C ARG A 728 27.68 16.15 11.77
N LEU A 729 27.23 15.39 10.80
CA LEU A 729 28.04 14.56 9.92
C LEU A 729 27.86 15.03 8.48
N VAL A 730 28.97 15.07 7.75
CA VAL A 730 28.98 15.18 6.29
C VAL A 730 29.82 14.06 5.71
N VAL A 731 29.24 13.28 4.81
CA VAL A 731 29.94 12.31 3.95
C VAL A 731 29.88 12.82 2.53
N GLN A 732 31.03 12.93 1.87
CA GLN A 732 31.13 13.38 0.48
C GLN A 732 32.28 12.69 -0.24
N LEU A 733 32.28 12.75 -1.56
CA LEU A 733 33.40 12.26 -2.36
C LEU A 733 34.60 13.22 -2.25
N ALA A 734 35.81 12.68 -2.19
CA ALA A 734 37.03 13.48 -2.23
C ALA A 734 37.25 14.14 -3.61
N ARG A 735 36.69 13.55 -4.67
CA ARG A 735 36.78 14.01 -6.07
C ARG A 735 35.40 13.95 -6.73
N VAL A 736 34.52 14.89 -6.37
CA VAL A 736 33.14 14.93 -6.89
C VAL A 736 33.10 15.22 -8.38
N GLU A 737 34.06 15.99 -8.90
CA GLU A 737 34.13 16.37 -10.30
C GLU A 737 34.35 15.15 -11.22
N ASP A 738 35.17 14.20 -10.79
CA ASP A 738 35.45 12.95 -11.53
C ASP A 738 34.18 12.08 -11.61
N HIS A 739 33.42 12.00 -10.51
CA HIS A 739 32.14 11.30 -10.46
C HIS A 739 31.13 11.92 -11.42
N LEU A 740 30.97 13.25 -11.37
CA LEU A 740 30.05 13.99 -12.23
C LEU A 740 30.42 13.85 -13.71
N ALA A 741 31.71 13.89 -14.05
CA ALA A 741 32.18 13.68 -15.42
C ALA A 741 31.85 12.26 -15.92
N THR A 742 32.03 11.24 -15.08
CA THR A 742 31.69 9.83 -15.41
C THR A 742 30.20 9.68 -15.66
N ARG A 743 29.34 10.21 -14.76
CA ARG A 743 27.88 10.21 -14.93
C ARG A 743 27.43 10.92 -16.19
N GLN A 744 28.06 12.06 -16.51
CA GLN A 744 27.75 12.81 -17.72
C GLN A 744 28.09 12.02 -18.98
N GLN A 745 29.22 11.28 -18.98
CA GLN A 745 29.61 10.43 -20.10
C GLN A 745 28.60 9.29 -20.31
N GLN A 746 28.24 8.58 -19.23
CA GLN A 746 27.23 7.52 -19.26
C GLN A 746 25.88 8.03 -19.84
N GLY A 747 25.44 9.23 -19.46
CA GLY A 747 24.21 9.83 -20.00
C GLY A 747 24.25 10.13 -21.50
N ARG A 748 25.42 10.55 -22.02
CA ARG A 748 25.61 10.85 -23.46
C ARG A 748 25.53 9.60 -24.34
N ASP A 749 25.96 8.46 -23.83
CA ASP A 749 25.95 7.19 -24.56
C ASP A 749 24.51 6.65 -24.76
N ILE A 750 23.55 7.13 -23.97
CA ILE A 750 22.15 6.65 -23.95
C ILE A 750 21.22 7.55 -24.77
N THR A 751 21.39 8.87 -24.69
CA THR A 751 20.65 9.83 -25.51
C THR A 751 21.61 10.56 -26.46
N PRO A 752 21.92 9.97 -27.62
CA PRO A 752 22.68 10.66 -28.66
C PRO A 752 21.81 11.78 -29.27
N SER A 753 21.64 12.88 -28.54
CA SER A 753 20.92 14.06 -29.00
C SER A 753 21.90 15.01 -29.68
N PHE A 754 21.81 15.09 -31.00
CA PHE A 754 22.49 16.11 -31.80
C PHE A 754 21.82 17.48 -31.50
N PRO A 755 22.54 18.57 -31.12
CA PRO A 755 23.98 18.82 -31.22
C PRO A 755 24.68 18.98 -29.85
N PHE A 756 24.35 18.18 -28.82
CA PHE A 756 24.99 18.29 -27.50
C PHE A 756 26.38 17.65 -27.42
N ASN A 757 26.75 16.86 -28.42
CA ASN A 757 28.07 16.22 -28.54
C ASN A 757 29.23 17.21 -28.82
N LEU A 758 28.94 18.50 -29.04
CA LEU A 758 29.95 19.53 -29.35
C LEU A 758 30.30 20.45 -28.16
N MET A 759 29.67 20.30 -26.99
CA MET A 759 29.98 21.15 -25.82
C MET A 759 31.11 20.55 -24.93
N PRO A 760 32.14 21.34 -24.56
CA PRO A 760 33.14 20.95 -23.58
C PRO A 760 32.51 20.59 -22.23
N SER A 761 33.00 19.53 -21.58
CA SER A 761 32.48 18.98 -20.32
C SER A 761 32.31 20.02 -19.19
N LYS A 762 33.16 21.06 -19.15
CA LYS A 762 33.10 22.14 -18.15
C LYS A 762 31.97 23.15 -18.34
N LEU A 763 31.40 23.29 -19.55
CA LEU A 763 30.30 24.24 -19.84
C LEU A 763 28.91 23.58 -19.73
N ALA A 764 28.83 22.27 -19.96
CA ALA A 764 27.59 21.51 -19.82
C ALA A 764 27.17 21.25 -18.36
N ALA A 765 28.09 21.39 -17.40
CA ALA A 765 27.80 21.30 -15.96
C ALA A 765 26.79 22.36 -15.48
N PHE A 766 26.68 23.49 -16.17
CA PHE A 766 25.68 24.54 -15.89
C PHE A 766 24.29 24.24 -16.47
N HIS A 767 24.15 23.27 -17.39
CA HIS A 767 22.89 22.96 -18.05
C HIS A 767 22.08 21.82 -17.40
N LEU A 768 22.65 21.13 -16.41
CA LEU A 768 21.92 20.22 -15.51
C LEU A 768 21.12 20.97 -14.44
N GLU A 769 21.28 22.29 -14.32
CA GLU A 769 20.29 23.15 -13.69
C GLU A 769 19.11 23.32 -14.65
N GLY A 770 18.05 22.55 -14.42
CA GLY A 770 16.77 22.76 -15.07
C GLY A 770 16.23 24.15 -14.75
N THR A 771 16.59 25.13 -15.59
CA THR A 771 16.00 26.48 -15.53
C THR A 771 16.08 27.20 -16.88
N GLN A 772 14.89 27.67 -17.30
CA GLN A 772 14.67 28.96 -17.99
C GLN A 772 14.98 29.11 -19.49
N LEU A 773 14.45 28.21 -20.34
CA LEU A 773 14.21 28.59 -21.76
C LEU A 773 12.74 28.49 -22.20
N ILE A 774 11.88 27.84 -21.43
CA ILE A 774 10.44 27.77 -21.74
C ILE A 774 9.70 29.07 -21.37
N LEU A 775 10.20 29.84 -20.39
CA LEU A 775 9.60 31.12 -20.00
C LEU A 775 9.81 32.24 -21.04
N VAL A 776 10.89 32.20 -21.83
CA VAL A 776 11.15 33.23 -22.85
C VAL A 776 10.26 33.05 -24.08
N ALA A 777 9.78 31.83 -24.36
CA ALA A 777 8.89 31.54 -25.47
C ALA A 777 7.40 31.81 -25.17
N PHE A 778 6.97 31.78 -23.89
CA PHE A 778 5.57 31.94 -23.51
C PHE A 778 5.16 33.36 -23.11
N VAL A 779 6.10 34.22 -22.73
CA VAL A 779 5.82 35.64 -22.40
C VAL A 779 5.25 36.41 -23.61
N PRO A 780 5.71 36.23 -24.86
CA PRO A 780 5.11 36.91 -26.01
C PRO A 780 3.68 36.41 -26.32
N VAL A 781 3.39 35.12 -26.07
CA VAL A 781 2.09 34.50 -26.33
C VAL A 781 1.05 34.94 -25.29
N LEU A 782 1.43 35.02 -24.02
CA LEU A 782 0.56 35.55 -22.96
C LEU A 782 0.33 37.07 -23.08
N ALA A 783 1.34 37.82 -23.53
CA ALA A 783 1.18 39.24 -23.85
C ALA A 783 0.26 39.47 -25.06
N ALA A 784 0.34 38.63 -26.10
CA ALA A 784 -0.55 38.68 -27.26
C ALA A 784 -2.00 38.34 -26.91
N LEU A 785 -2.23 37.36 -26.03
CA LEU A 785 -3.58 37.00 -25.56
C LEU A 785 -4.19 38.06 -24.63
N ALA A 786 -3.38 38.76 -23.82
CA ALA A 786 -3.86 39.87 -22.98
C ALA A 786 -4.24 41.12 -23.78
N VAL A 787 -3.55 41.39 -24.90
CA VAL A 787 -3.90 42.49 -25.82
C VAL A 787 -5.16 42.17 -26.64
N MET A 788 -5.39 40.89 -26.98
CA MET A 788 -6.60 40.44 -27.68
C MET A 788 -7.84 40.40 -26.79
N ALA A 789 -7.70 40.24 -25.47
CA ALA A 789 -8.81 40.25 -24.51
C ALA A 789 -9.22 41.66 -24.03
N GLY A 790 -8.48 42.71 -24.41
CA GLY A 790 -8.79 44.12 -24.10
C GLY A 790 -9.53 44.88 -25.20
N LEU A 791 -9.87 44.20 -26.31
CA LEU A 791 -10.61 44.73 -27.44
C LEU A 791 -11.76 43.77 -27.81
N SER A 792 -12.71 43.60 -26.89
CA SER A 792 -14.05 43.05 -27.18
C SER A 792 -15.03 43.42 -26.09
#